data_AF-A0A2E5W416-F1
#
_entry.id   AF-A0A2E5W416-F1
#
_cell.length_a   1.000
_cell.length_b   1.000
_cell.length_c   1.000
_cell.angle_alpha   90.00
_cell.angle_beta   90.00
_cell.angle_gamma   90.00
#
_symmetry.space_group_name_H-M   'P 1'
#
loop_
_entity.id
_entity.type
_entity.pdbx_description
1 polymer ?
#
loop_
_entity_poly.entity_id
_entity_poly.type
_entity_poly.pdbx_seq_one_letter_code
_entity_poly.pdbx_strand_id
1 'polypeptide(L)'
;MSGLPDKLEKEMINKVTNSSLKVYLATFLLLSGFDITYGVVPPESGKFPIGFWDQMQEQEIGFEYGDAGWVKKMREWRNSSFREAQLEFNLPVLLGKYSGATTYFTAEDFQNNLFDNNATGTMSEYYDEISYGNFTVDGSTHGWYQSSYSMSEAKANTRQYVSEIAQLADPDVDYSLFDNDGPDNIPNSGDDDGYVDGIAVVYSGCGAEWGPGNDNLWPHMSSLGAYEYTTNDVGASGNNIIVKSYFVSPELAGGGDCYTDIIRPMGVYAHEFGHILGLPDLYDRNDDDGASEGIGNWCLMAGGSWNGWAGDTPAHMSAWCKQEMGWVEPVVLSEDQTGVDIPNAQANAHALKIWEDDYAWSRYFLVENRQLTGFDSELPAGGLMIYHIDENRRWGTNRWSSGTVNDDHTHKLVDVEAADGSNDMDNGLNRGDDGDPFPGSSNNIDFSSISNPNSNRYSGETTDVVVTNISSSSGTMTADISLESIKGIPIVYDPSGISGYGWGSSDIIDHWGGVLFQYPSTETNNGYLTEVDIGFRNGNNTYTLYVYDSFDGISPGTLLYETQGTHNTSGWHTISVDSIMVTPGQELFIAYKSVGQTYAISIEYPATPANRSYFSTDGTNYSSSIGDNYNINLRAKLRNSVSTDDIVFQPADKSELQTAVNLWVSDNATALSTYGEINTWDVSLITDISELFRNKSTFNDDISNWDVSNVTNMNNTFRSATSFEQNLADWNVSNVTTMHATFMEASVFNGDISNWDVAQVTHMHGMFIEALNFNVDLSGWDVSNVGDLGRMFESCPFNQDIGSWNLESATSTHKMFWNNSAFNQDISNWDVSDVTIMYMMFHSASSFDQDISNWDVAAVTNFADMFLDAVALSDENKCAIHTNFSAN
;
A
#
# COMPACT_ATOMS: atom_id res chain seq x y z
N MET A 1 34.72 -20.72 -0.93
CA MET A 1 35.46 -21.98 -0.69
C MET A 1 34.50 -23.18 -0.71
N SER A 2 34.91 -24.38 -1.12
CA SER A 2 34.04 -25.58 -1.23
C SER A 2 34.54 -26.77 -0.38
N GLY A 3 34.30 -26.75 0.93
CA GLY A 3 34.78 -27.88 1.74
C GLY A 3 34.29 -28.09 3.16
N LEU A 4 33.57 -27.14 3.79
CA LEU A 4 33.10 -27.29 5.17
C LEU A 4 31.60 -27.63 5.34
N PRO A 5 30.66 -27.10 4.54
CA PRO A 5 29.23 -27.46 4.67
C PRO A 5 28.96 -28.93 4.34
N ASP A 6 29.73 -29.47 3.40
CA ASP A 6 29.50 -30.75 2.73
C ASP A 6 29.71 -31.98 3.66
N LYS A 7 30.31 -31.80 4.84
CA LYS A 7 30.64 -32.88 5.78
C LYS A 7 29.55 -33.10 6.85
N LEU A 8 28.99 -32.02 7.39
CA LEU A 8 27.85 -32.06 8.32
C LEU A 8 26.56 -32.41 7.59
N GLU A 9 26.39 -31.88 6.38
CA GLU A 9 25.26 -32.16 5.49
C GLU A 9 25.19 -33.65 5.11
N LYS A 10 26.32 -34.27 4.76
CA LYS A 10 26.40 -35.71 4.45
C LYS A 10 26.16 -36.60 5.67
N GLU A 11 26.56 -36.20 6.88
CA GLU A 11 26.32 -37.00 8.09
C GLU A 11 24.85 -36.95 8.55
N MET A 12 24.18 -35.81 8.43
CA MET A 12 22.76 -35.66 8.78
C MET A 12 21.84 -36.33 7.77
N ILE A 13 22.10 -36.14 6.46
CA ILE A 13 21.33 -36.80 5.40
C ILE A 13 21.47 -38.33 5.53
N ASN A 14 22.65 -38.87 5.82
CA ASN A 14 22.83 -40.32 5.90
C ASN A 14 22.15 -41.00 7.11
N LYS A 15 21.79 -40.27 8.17
CA LYS A 15 21.07 -40.81 9.33
C LYS A 15 19.56 -40.93 9.11
N VAL A 16 19.00 -40.25 8.11
CA VAL A 16 17.56 -40.29 7.81
C VAL A 16 17.25 -41.45 6.85
N THR A 17 16.50 -42.44 7.30
CA THR A 17 16.18 -43.64 6.49
C THR A 17 14.98 -43.44 5.55
N ASN A 18 14.20 -42.37 5.74
CA ASN A 18 13.03 -42.06 4.93
C ASN A 18 13.42 -41.20 3.73
N SER A 19 13.21 -41.72 2.51
CA SER A 19 13.59 -41.07 1.25
C SER A 19 12.84 -39.77 0.98
N SER A 20 11.58 -39.65 1.43
CA SER A 20 10.78 -38.43 1.28
C SER A 20 11.30 -37.33 2.20
N LEU A 21 11.68 -37.70 3.42
CA LEU A 21 12.23 -36.79 4.42
C LEU A 21 13.65 -36.32 4.06
N LYS A 22 14.43 -37.18 3.37
CA LYS A 22 15.76 -36.83 2.82
C LYS A 22 15.68 -35.75 1.74
N VAL A 23 14.69 -35.84 0.86
CA VAL A 23 14.46 -34.82 -0.18
C VAL A 23 14.03 -33.52 0.48
N TYR A 24 13.06 -33.56 1.41
CA TYR A 24 12.68 -32.38 2.19
C TYR A 24 13.86 -31.72 2.93
N LEU A 25 14.71 -32.50 3.60
CA LEU A 25 15.87 -31.96 4.34
C LEU A 25 16.93 -31.37 3.40
N ALA A 26 17.21 -32.03 2.28
CA ALA A 26 18.17 -31.53 1.28
C ALA A 26 17.63 -30.28 0.55
N THR A 27 16.33 -30.20 0.29
CA THR A 27 15.69 -29.02 -0.30
C THR A 27 15.56 -27.87 0.69
N PHE A 28 15.38 -28.14 1.98
CA PHE A 28 15.39 -27.12 3.05
C PHE A 28 16.77 -26.50 3.23
N LEU A 29 17.85 -27.30 3.10
CA LEU A 29 19.24 -26.85 3.19
C LEU A 29 19.74 -26.15 1.90
N LEU A 30 19.19 -26.50 0.73
CA LEU A 30 19.52 -25.86 -0.56
C LEU A 30 18.76 -24.54 -0.80
N LEU A 31 17.64 -24.32 -0.09
CA LEU A 31 16.86 -23.07 -0.15
C LEU A 31 17.24 -22.08 0.95
N SER A 32 18.03 -22.47 1.94
CA SER A 32 18.54 -21.59 2.99
C SER A 32 19.88 -20.98 2.57
N GLY A 33 19.89 -20.25 1.45
CA GLY A 33 20.86 -19.18 1.30
C GLY A 33 20.52 -18.17 2.39
N PHE A 34 21.11 -18.35 3.57
CA PHE A 34 20.93 -17.40 4.66
C PHE A 34 21.63 -16.11 4.21
N ASP A 35 20.86 -15.08 3.90
CA ASP A 35 21.37 -13.72 3.92
C ASP A 35 21.78 -13.45 5.37
N ILE A 36 23.09 -13.46 5.61
CA ILE A 36 23.67 -13.23 6.93
C ILE A 36 23.51 -11.73 7.22
N THR A 37 23.01 -11.41 8.40
CA THR A 37 22.69 -10.05 8.81
C THR A 37 23.77 -9.51 9.72
N TYR A 38 24.70 -8.74 9.19
CA TYR A 38 25.78 -8.17 9.98
C TYR A 38 25.31 -6.92 10.73
N GLY A 39 25.75 -6.74 11.97
CA GLY A 39 25.71 -5.46 12.68
C GLY A 39 27.15 -5.04 12.86
N VAL A 40 27.59 -4.07 12.05
CA VAL A 40 28.99 -3.66 12.00
C VAL A 40 29.06 -2.17 11.77
N VAL A 41 30.00 -1.51 12.43
CA VAL A 41 30.29 -0.12 12.11
C VAL A 41 30.82 0.01 10.67
N PRO A 42 30.34 0.99 9.87
CA PRO A 42 30.90 1.23 8.55
C PRO A 42 32.35 1.74 8.66
N PRO A 43 33.19 1.57 7.62
CA PRO A 43 34.51 2.19 7.59
C PRO A 43 34.41 3.70 7.86
N GLU A 44 35.39 4.32 8.49
CA GLU A 44 35.42 5.79 8.66
C GLU A 44 35.37 6.49 7.30
N SER A 45 36.05 5.93 6.31
CA SER A 45 35.99 6.39 4.92
C SER A 45 36.25 5.27 3.91
N GLY A 46 35.58 5.36 2.77
CA GLY A 46 35.74 4.43 1.66
C GLY A 46 35.03 3.09 1.86
N LYS A 47 35.41 2.11 1.02
CA LYS A 47 34.78 0.79 0.93
C LYS A 47 35.31 -0.19 1.97
N PHE A 48 34.56 -1.26 2.22
CA PHE A 48 35.05 -2.38 3.03
C PHE A 48 36.29 -3.03 2.40
N PRO A 49 37.23 -3.55 3.19
CA PRO A 49 38.38 -4.28 2.66
C PRO A 49 37.97 -5.53 1.86
N ILE A 50 38.72 -5.85 0.80
CA ILE A 50 38.50 -7.08 0.02
C ILE A 50 38.57 -8.31 0.94
N GLY A 51 37.53 -9.17 0.88
CA GLY A 51 37.43 -10.39 1.67
C GLY A 51 36.88 -10.18 3.09
N PHE A 52 36.47 -8.96 3.45
CA PHE A 52 35.85 -8.66 4.75
C PHE A 52 34.60 -9.51 5.01
N TRP A 53 33.65 -9.53 4.07
CA TRP A 53 32.41 -10.30 4.21
C TRP A 53 32.63 -11.80 4.24
N ASP A 54 33.56 -12.31 3.42
CA ASP A 54 33.98 -13.72 3.48
C ASP A 54 34.49 -14.07 4.88
N GLN A 55 35.28 -13.18 5.51
CA GLN A 55 35.80 -13.38 6.85
C GLN A 55 34.67 -13.37 7.90
N MET A 56 33.74 -12.41 7.83
CA MET A 56 32.61 -12.34 8.77
C MET A 56 31.72 -13.57 8.68
N GLN A 57 31.43 -14.03 7.45
CA GLN A 57 30.69 -15.26 7.19
C GLN A 57 31.42 -16.49 7.74
N GLU A 58 32.73 -16.62 7.51
CA GLU A 58 33.54 -17.73 8.03
C GLU A 58 33.56 -17.81 9.56
N GLN A 59 33.35 -16.67 10.23
CA GLN A 59 33.36 -16.56 11.69
C GLN A 59 31.97 -16.71 12.32
N GLU A 60 30.95 -16.90 11.49
CA GLU A 60 29.55 -16.88 11.89
C GLU A 60 29.16 -15.60 12.64
N ILE A 61 29.71 -14.45 12.21
CA ILE A 61 29.31 -13.12 12.71
C ILE A 61 28.03 -12.68 11.99
N GLY A 62 27.10 -12.04 12.70
CA GLY A 62 25.84 -11.58 12.10
C GLY A 62 24.81 -12.67 11.81
N PHE A 63 24.98 -13.87 12.38
CA PHE A 63 23.97 -14.94 12.25
C PHE A 63 22.77 -14.74 13.17
N GLU A 64 22.96 -14.02 14.28
CA GLU A 64 21.92 -13.64 15.22
C GLU A 64 22.06 -12.13 15.50
N TYR A 65 20.94 -11.41 15.44
CA TYR A 65 20.89 -9.95 15.42
C TYR A 65 19.95 -9.42 16.51
N GLY A 66 20.46 -8.49 17.31
CA GLY A 66 19.80 -8.07 18.56
C GLY A 66 19.72 -9.19 19.59
N ASP A 67 19.38 -8.81 20.82
CA ASP A 67 19.04 -9.78 21.85
C ASP A 67 17.55 -10.15 21.79
N ALA A 68 17.26 -11.45 21.79
CA ALA A 68 15.90 -11.93 21.55
C ALA A 68 14.92 -11.57 22.68
N GLY A 69 15.39 -11.59 23.92
CA GLY A 69 14.63 -11.23 25.11
C GLY A 69 14.34 -9.74 25.12
N TRP A 70 15.40 -8.94 25.01
CA TRP A 70 15.29 -7.49 24.98
C TRP A 70 14.43 -6.97 23.81
N VAL A 71 14.65 -7.45 22.58
CA VAL A 71 13.88 -7.03 21.40
C VAL A 71 12.40 -7.38 21.57
N LYS A 72 12.08 -8.49 22.22
CA LYS A 72 10.71 -8.84 22.57
C LYS A 72 10.13 -7.85 23.59
N LYS A 73 10.86 -7.51 24.66
CA LYS A 73 10.44 -6.49 25.65
C LYS A 73 10.15 -5.15 24.98
N MET A 74 11.05 -4.67 24.11
CA MET A 74 10.87 -3.42 23.36
C MET A 74 9.59 -3.43 22.51
N ARG A 75 9.35 -4.51 21.77
CA ARG A 75 8.14 -4.66 20.94
C ARG A 75 6.86 -4.65 21.77
N GLU A 76 6.87 -5.32 22.91
CA GLU A 76 5.72 -5.37 23.82
C GLU A 76 5.47 -4.01 24.49
N TRP A 77 6.53 -3.33 24.93
CA TRP A 77 6.47 -1.99 25.50
C TRP A 77 5.93 -0.96 24.51
N ARG A 78 6.45 -0.93 23.27
CA ARG A 78 6.02 0.00 22.22
C ARG A 78 4.53 -0.11 21.92
N ASN A 79 4.02 -1.34 21.86
CA ASN A 79 2.62 -1.64 21.52
C ASN A 79 1.68 -1.55 22.74
N SER A 80 2.20 -1.28 23.94
CA SER A 80 1.39 -1.12 25.15
C SER A 80 0.68 0.23 25.17
N SER A 81 -0.62 0.22 25.52
CA SER A 81 -1.41 1.43 25.80
C SER A 81 -1.07 2.09 27.14
N PHE A 82 -0.25 1.42 27.96
CA PHE A 82 0.20 1.87 29.28
C PHE A 82 1.74 1.79 29.30
N ARG A 83 2.41 2.79 28.70
CA ARG A 83 3.87 2.96 28.80
C ARG A 83 4.19 3.57 30.18
N GLU A 84 4.09 2.78 31.25
CA GLU A 84 4.12 3.30 32.63
C GLU A 84 5.53 3.42 33.25
N ALA A 85 6.58 2.93 32.58
CA ALA A 85 7.97 3.00 33.07
C ALA A 85 8.97 3.33 31.94
N GLN A 86 9.97 4.17 32.29
CA GLN A 86 11.20 4.38 31.54
C GLN A 86 11.92 3.03 31.41
N LEU A 87 12.45 2.70 30.24
CA LEU A 87 13.19 1.46 30.01
C LEU A 87 14.62 1.62 30.52
N GLU A 88 15.12 0.63 31.26
CA GLU A 88 16.47 0.63 31.83
C GLU A 88 17.25 -0.55 31.27
N PHE A 89 18.47 -0.29 30.78
CA PHE A 89 19.40 -1.30 30.31
C PHE A 89 20.73 -1.16 31.07
N ASN A 90 21.09 -2.18 31.84
CA ASN A 90 22.42 -2.24 32.46
C ASN A 90 23.37 -3.03 31.55
N LEU A 91 24.51 -2.44 31.21
CA LEU A 91 25.49 -3.01 30.30
C LEU A 91 26.81 -3.33 31.04
N PRO A 92 27.25 -4.60 31.08
CA PRO A 92 28.60 -4.93 31.56
C PRO A 92 29.62 -4.66 30.45
N VAL A 93 30.60 -3.82 30.75
CA VAL A 93 31.74 -3.51 29.86
C VAL A 93 32.97 -4.26 30.34
N LEU A 94 33.46 -5.19 29.53
CA LEU A 94 34.57 -6.08 29.86
C LEU A 94 35.81 -5.72 29.05
N LEU A 95 36.85 -5.22 29.72
CA LEU A 95 38.11 -4.88 29.06
C LEU A 95 38.93 -6.15 28.80
N GLY A 96 38.96 -6.61 27.55
CA GLY A 96 39.66 -7.81 27.09
C GLY A 96 41.05 -7.54 26.51
N LYS A 97 42.09 -8.07 27.15
CA LYS A 97 43.48 -7.83 26.74
C LYS A 97 44.04 -9.01 25.96
N TYR A 98 44.48 -8.78 24.73
CA TYR A 98 45.15 -9.84 23.94
C TYR A 98 46.44 -10.31 24.63
N SER A 99 46.83 -11.55 24.34
CA SER A 99 48.11 -12.12 24.77
C SER A 99 49.27 -11.24 24.29
N GLY A 100 50.03 -10.70 25.25
CA GLY A 100 51.20 -9.84 24.97
C GLY A 100 50.88 -8.39 24.58
N ALA A 101 49.61 -7.97 24.58
CA ALA A 101 49.25 -6.58 24.28
C ALA A 101 49.64 -5.61 25.40
N THR A 102 49.75 -4.33 25.05
CA THR A 102 49.82 -3.22 26.00
C THR A 102 48.50 -2.48 25.97
N THR A 103 48.03 -2.08 27.15
CA THR A 103 46.81 -1.29 27.33
C THR A 103 47.19 0.01 28.03
N TYR A 104 46.40 1.05 27.79
CA TYR A 104 46.71 2.44 28.11
C TYR A 104 45.68 3.07 29.04
N PHE A 105 44.46 2.52 29.06
CA PHE A 105 43.36 3.01 29.89
C PHE A 105 42.91 1.96 30.90
N THR A 106 42.30 2.42 31.98
CA THR A 106 41.76 1.58 33.06
C THR A 106 40.24 1.42 32.93
N ALA A 107 39.66 0.48 33.66
CA ALA A 107 38.20 0.34 33.75
C ALA A 107 37.51 1.62 34.24
N GLU A 108 38.12 2.37 35.15
CA GLU A 108 37.60 3.67 35.62
C GLU A 108 37.61 4.73 34.49
N ASP A 109 38.60 4.72 33.61
CA ASP A 109 38.64 5.66 32.48
C ASP A 109 37.50 5.37 31.49
N PHE A 110 37.20 4.09 31.22
CA PHE A 110 36.07 3.69 30.38
C PHE A 110 34.72 3.92 31.05
N GLN A 111 34.59 3.67 32.36
CA GLN A 111 33.40 4.01 33.13
C GLN A 111 33.08 5.50 33.01
N ASN A 112 34.09 6.36 33.21
CA ASN A 112 33.92 7.80 33.04
C ASN A 112 33.57 8.17 31.58
N ASN A 113 34.24 7.56 30.61
CA ASN A 113 34.03 7.90 29.21
C ASN A 113 32.63 7.51 28.69
N LEU A 114 32.13 6.34 29.09
CA LEU A 114 30.88 5.78 28.59
C LEU A 114 29.65 6.15 29.43
N PHE A 115 29.77 6.33 30.75
CA PHE A 115 28.59 6.45 31.62
C PHE A 115 28.64 7.64 32.59
N ASP A 116 29.80 7.97 33.18
CA ASP A 116 29.80 8.92 34.31
C ASP A 116 30.18 10.38 33.95
N ASN A 117 31.25 10.59 33.18
CA ASN A 117 31.84 11.92 32.98
C ASN A 117 32.74 12.01 31.74
N ASN A 118 32.15 12.43 30.62
CA ASN A 118 32.85 12.70 29.37
C ASN A 118 32.55 14.13 28.89
N ALA A 119 33.59 14.85 28.46
CA ALA A 119 33.48 16.26 28.06
C ALA A 119 32.64 16.49 26.79
N THR A 120 32.55 15.48 25.91
CA THR A 120 31.71 15.52 24.70
C THR A 120 30.38 14.78 24.87
N GLY A 121 30.09 14.31 26.08
CA GLY A 121 28.91 13.50 26.39
C GLY A 121 29.20 12.01 26.52
N THR A 122 28.42 11.35 27.37
CA THR A 122 28.47 9.91 27.66
C THR A 122 27.43 9.14 26.84
N MET A 123 27.54 7.82 26.78
CA MET A 123 26.53 6.93 26.21
C MET A 123 25.19 7.04 26.93
N SER A 124 25.23 7.19 28.25
CA SER A 124 24.04 7.45 29.07
C SER A 124 23.35 8.75 28.67
N GLU A 125 24.08 9.86 28.56
CA GLU A 125 23.53 11.16 28.14
C GLU A 125 23.00 11.13 26.70
N TYR A 126 23.69 10.43 25.79
CA TYR A 126 23.26 10.28 24.41
C TYR A 126 21.91 9.56 24.31
N TYR A 127 21.79 8.37 24.92
CA TYR A 127 20.56 7.59 24.86
C TYR A 127 19.40 8.23 25.65
N ASP A 128 19.68 8.98 26.73
CA ASP A 128 18.68 9.80 27.42
C ASP A 128 18.16 10.94 26.51
N GLU A 129 19.06 11.65 25.82
CA GLU A 129 18.71 12.76 24.91
C GLU A 129 17.86 12.26 23.73
N ILE A 130 18.30 11.22 23.01
CA ILE A 130 17.60 10.77 21.78
C ILE A 130 16.29 10.02 22.07
N SER A 131 16.12 9.51 23.29
CA SER A 131 14.90 8.82 23.73
C SER A 131 13.92 9.72 24.47
N TYR A 132 14.29 10.99 24.70
CA TYR A 132 13.51 11.95 25.48
C TYR A 132 13.27 11.50 26.93
N GLY A 133 14.26 10.83 27.51
CA GLY A 133 14.18 10.23 28.84
C GLY A 133 13.29 8.98 28.91
N ASN A 134 12.89 8.37 27.79
CA ASN A 134 12.13 7.12 27.81
C ASN A 134 13.03 5.88 27.97
N PHE A 135 14.33 6.02 27.72
CA PHE A 135 15.29 4.95 27.79
C PHE A 135 16.61 5.44 28.41
N THR A 136 17.16 4.65 29.33
CA THR A 136 18.47 4.89 29.92
C THR A 136 19.33 3.65 29.77
N VAL A 137 20.57 3.87 29.32
CA VAL A 137 21.64 2.88 29.42
C VAL A 137 22.63 3.34 30.48
N ASP A 138 22.94 2.45 31.41
CA ASP A 138 24.03 2.61 32.38
C ASP A 138 24.83 1.31 32.42
N GLY A 139 25.95 1.29 33.11
CA GLY A 139 26.81 0.13 33.09
C GLY A 139 27.90 0.12 34.14
N SER A 140 28.60 -1.00 34.17
CA SER A 140 29.79 -1.15 35.00
C SER A 140 30.94 -1.71 34.17
N THR A 141 32.08 -1.04 34.26
CA THR A 141 33.28 -1.44 33.53
C THR A 141 34.25 -2.23 34.40
N HIS A 142 34.76 -3.34 33.85
CA HIS A 142 35.62 -4.29 34.57
C HIS A 142 36.82 -4.76 33.75
N GLY A 143 37.84 -5.27 34.43
CA GLY A 143 39.08 -5.76 33.82
C GLY A 143 40.26 -4.80 33.98
N TRP A 144 41.38 -5.01 33.29
CA TRP A 144 41.60 -5.88 32.13
C TRP A 144 41.68 -7.39 32.42
N TYR A 145 41.02 -8.18 31.59
CA TYR A 145 41.09 -9.64 31.58
C TYR A 145 42.09 -10.13 30.53
N GLN A 146 43.10 -10.87 30.96
CA GLN A 146 44.17 -11.36 30.09
C GLN A 146 43.73 -12.60 29.32
N SER A 147 43.43 -12.43 28.04
CA SER A 147 43.10 -13.53 27.13
C SER A 147 44.34 -14.37 26.77
N SER A 148 44.12 -15.64 26.45
CA SER A 148 45.13 -16.52 25.88
C SER A 148 45.36 -16.28 24.37
N TYR A 149 44.42 -15.64 23.69
CA TYR A 149 44.46 -15.34 22.26
C TYR A 149 45.37 -14.13 21.98
N SER A 150 46.26 -14.26 21.01
CA SER A 150 46.87 -13.08 20.36
C SER A 150 45.83 -12.34 19.53
N MET A 151 46.12 -11.09 19.14
CA MET A 151 45.24 -10.27 18.29
C MET A 151 44.80 -11.01 17.01
N SER A 152 45.73 -11.66 16.31
CA SER A 152 45.42 -12.39 15.07
C SER A 152 44.54 -13.61 15.31
N GLU A 153 44.72 -14.30 16.44
CA GLU A 153 43.89 -15.45 16.81
C GLU A 153 42.50 -15.00 17.27
N ALA A 154 42.40 -13.90 18.02
CA ALA A 154 41.12 -13.31 18.42
C ALA A 154 40.35 -12.77 17.22
N LYS A 155 41.02 -12.13 16.26
CA LYS A 155 40.43 -11.76 14.96
C LYS A 155 39.87 -12.98 14.23
N ALA A 156 40.57 -14.11 14.23
CA ALA A 156 40.11 -15.32 13.57
C ALA A 156 39.04 -16.11 14.35
N ASN A 157 38.92 -15.89 15.66
CA ASN A 157 38.09 -16.67 16.58
C ASN A 157 37.37 -15.76 17.59
N THR A 158 36.71 -14.71 17.10
CA THR A 158 36.22 -13.62 17.97
C THR A 158 35.22 -14.10 19.01
N ARG A 159 34.31 -14.99 18.63
CA ARG A 159 33.29 -15.54 19.56
C ARG A 159 33.96 -16.30 20.71
N GLN A 160 34.99 -17.09 20.43
CA GLN A 160 35.75 -17.80 21.47
C GLN A 160 36.56 -16.85 22.35
N TYR A 161 37.13 -15.79 21.76
CA TYR A 161 37.79 -14.73 22.50
C TYR A 161 36.81 -14.02 23.46
N VAL A 162 35.64 -13.60 22.98
CA VAL A 162 34.59 -12.98 23.80
C VAL A 162 34.11 -13.92 24.91
N SER A 163 33.85 -15.19 24.59
CA SER A 163 33.48 -16.22 25.56
C SER A 163 34.55 -16.42 26.64
N GLU A 164 35.84 -16.42 26.27
CA GLU A 164 36.95 -16.48 27.22
C GLU A 164 36.99 -15.23 28.13
N ILE A 165 36.80 -14.03 27.57
CA ILE A 165 36.76 -12.79 28.36
C ILE A 165 35.59 -12.82 29.35
N ALA A 166 34.40 -13.26 28.93
CA ALA A 166 33.25 -13.40 29.82
C ALA A 166 33.54 -14.41 30.96
N GLN A 167 34.13 -15.56 30.63
CA GLN A 167 34.55 -16.54 31.63
C GLN A 167 35.60 -15.99 32.62
N LEU A 168 36.55 -15.19 32.14
CA LEU A 168 37.57 -14.58 32.99
C LEU A 168 37.01 -13.49 33.91
N ALA A 169 35.91 -12.85 33.50
CA ALA A 169 35.22 -11.80 34.25
C ALA A 169 34.23 -12.33 35.30
N ASP A 170 33.70 -13.53 35.11
CA ASP A 170 32.71 -14.20 35.98
C ASP A 170 33.04 -14.24 37.50
N PRO A 171 34.31 -14.27 37.95
CA PRO A 171 34.61 -14.12 39.39
C PRO A 171 34.43 -12.70 39.94
N ASP A 172 34.49 -11.69 39.07
CA ASP A 172 34.49 -10.25 39.39
C ASP A 172 33.15 -9.58 39.03
N VAL A 173 32.35 -10.18 38.15
CA VAL A 173 31.09 -9.65 37.61
C VAL A 173 29.94 -10.59 37.96
N ASP A 174 28.91 -10.08 38.64
CA ASP A 174 27.64 -10.79 38.84
C ASP A 174 26.77 -10.57 37.59
N TYR A 175 26.73 -11.57 36.71
CA TYR A 175 26.01 -11.46 35.44
C TYR A 175 24.49 -11.38 35.60
N SER A 176 23.96 -11.76 36.76
CA SER A 176 22.52 -11.70 37.01
C SER A 176 21.97 -10.28 37.09
N LEU A 177 22.84 -9.27 37.17
CA LEU A 177 22.47 -7.86 37.17
C LEU A 177 22.21 -7.28 35.77
N PHE A 178 22.36 -8.09 34.71
CA PHE A 178 22.30 -7.66 33.30
C PHE A 178 21.34 -8.49 32.45
N ASP A 179 20.47 -9.26 33.08
CA ASP A 179 19.29 -9.94 32.51
C ASP A 179 18.12 -8.97 32.68
N ASN A 180 18.02 -7.97 31.80
CA ASN A 180 17.19 -6.77 31.91
C ASN A 180 15.86 -6.88 31.13
N ASP A 181 15.53 -8.01 30.50
CA ASP A 181 14.35 -8.15 29.63
C ASP A 181 13.02 -8.41 30.36
N GLY A 182 13.05 -8.48 31.69
CA GLY A 182 11.86 -8.47 32.54
C GLY A 182 11.00 -7.20 32.36
N PRO A 183 9.67 -7.33 32.21
CA PRO A 183 8.75 -6.20 32.12
C PRO A 183 8.80 -5.21 33.30
N ASP A 184 9.35 -5.60 34.46
CA ASP A 184 9.41 -4.75 35.66
C ASP A 184 10.70 -3.91 35.79
N ASN A 185 11.62 -4.01 34.83
CA ASN A 185 12.95 -3.38 34.82
C ASN A 185 13.87 -3.79 35.99
N ILE A 186 13.57 -4.86 36.70
CA ILE A 186 14.43 -5.37 37.76
C ILE A 186 15.18 -6.56 37.18
N PRO A 187 16.51 -6.46 36.99
CA PRO A 187 17.24 -7.57 36.40
C PRO A 187 17.12 -8.85 37.24
N ASN A 188 16.93 -9.97 36.55
CA ASN A 188 16.82 -11.29 37.17
C ASN A 188 15.76 -11.34 38.30
N SER A 189 14.61 -10.69 38.09
CA SER A 189 13.46 -10.70 39.02
C SER A 189 12.63 -11.99 38.91
N GLY A 190 12.79 -12.72 37.80
CA GLY A 190 12.10 -13.97 37.50
C GLY A 190 10.95 -13.87 36.51
N ASP A 191 10.75 -12.69 35.91
CA ASP A 191 9.98 -12.51 34.67
C ASP A 191 10.85 -12.33 33.42
N ASP A 192 12.17 -12.31 33.60
CA ASP A 192 13.23 -12.30 32.59
C ASP A 192 13.48 -13.68 31.94
N ASP A 193 14.28 -13.72 30.88
CA ASP A 193 14.57 -14.94 30.14
C ASP A 193 15.81 -15.75 30.62
N GLY A 194 16.62 -15.17 31.52
CA GLY A 194 17.79 -15.81 32.11
C GLY A 194 19.08 -15.62 31.31
N TYR A 195 19.08 -14.72 30.33
CA TYR A 195 20.23 -14.36 29.51
C TYR A 195 20.67 -12.94 29.80
N VAL A 196 21.97 -12.69 29.72
CA VAL A 196 22.47 -11.31 29.68
C VAL A 196 22.09 -10.72 28.32
N ASP A 197 21.34 -9.62 28.31
CA ASP A 197 20.82 -9.00 27.07
C ASP A 197 21.93 -8.50 26.15
N GLY A 198 23.13 -8.29 26.69
CA GLY A 198 24.29 -7.93 25.91
C GLY A 198 25.50 -7.68 26.78
N ILE A 199 26.68 -8.09 26.31
CA ILE A 199 27.95 -7.68 26.89
C ILE A 199 28.73 -6.81 25.90
N ALA A 200 29.42 -5.79 26.41
CA ALA A 200 30.38 -5.02 25.64
C ALA A 200 31.79 -5.54 25.92
N VAL A 201 32.52 -6.01 24.91
CA VAL A 201 33.94 -6.38 25.06
C VAL A 201 34.82 -5.34 24.41
N VAL A 202 35.59 -4.63 25.24
CA VAL A 202 36.60 -3.68 24.77
C VAL A 202 37.90 -4.41 24.53
N TYR A 203 38.36 -4.52 23.29
CA TYR A 203 39.63 -5.17 22.99
C TYR A 203 40.80 -4.20 22.97
N SER A 204 41.96 -4.65 23.46
CA SER A 204 43.18 -3.83 23.49
C SER A 204 43.63 -3.41 22.09
N GLY A 205 44.03 -2.13 21.94
CA GLY A 205 44.43 -1.55 20.65
C GLY A 205 43.34 -0.74 19.95
N CYS A 206 43.59 -0.31 18.71
CA CYS A 206 42.61 0.41 17.90
C CYS A 206 41.85 -0.51 16.95
N GLY A 207 40.79 -0.03 16.32
CA GLY A 207 39.93 -0.82 15.45
C GLY A 207 40.36 -0.83 13.99
N ALA A 208 39.86 -1.81 13.22
CA ALA A 208 40.15 -1.95 11.80
C ALA A 208 39.29 -1.03 10.90
N GLU A 209 38.16 -0.56 11.41
CA GLU A 209 37.16 0.28 10.75
C GLU A 209 37.64 1.70 10.42
N TRP A 210 38.63 2.23 11.16
CA TRP A 210 39.13 3.58 10.91
C TRP A 210 39.84 3.67 9.55
N GLY A 211 40.59 2.64 9.16
CA GLY A 211 41.29 2.69 7.89
C GLY A 211 42.29 1.56 7.66
N PRO A 212 42.80 1.46 6.43
CA PRO A 212 43.67 0.36 6.03
C PRO A 212 45.01 0.38 6.78
N GLY A 213 45.59 -0.80 6.98
CA GLY A 213 46.98 -0.93 7.44
C GLY A 213 47.17 -1.57 8.82
N ASN A 214 46.11 -2.10 9.44
CA ASN A 214 46.21 -2.91 10.64
C ASN A 214 45.52 -4.29 10.48
N ASP A 215 45.86 -5.22 11.36
CA ASP A 215 45.23 -6.55 11.47
C ASP A 215 44.31 -6.63 12.69
N ASN A 216 43.78 -5.48 13.13
CA ASN A 216 42.95 -5.40 14.32
C ASN A 216 41.57 -6.04 14.08
N LEU A 217 40.84 -6.23 15.18
CA LEU A 217 39.45 -6.65 15.13
C LEU A 217 38.59 -5.49 14.60
N TRP A 218 37.57 -5.82 13.81
CA TRP A 218 36.56 -4.86 13.37
C TRP A 218 35.42 -4.84 14.41
N PRO A 219 34.93 -3.67 14.86
CA PRO A 219 33.82 -3.57 15.79
C PRO A 219 32.55 -4.17 15.17
N HIS A 220 31.83 -4.96 15.95
CA HIS A 220 30.62 -5.61 15.47
C HIS A 220 29.78 -6.13 16.63
N MET A 221 28.51 -6.34 16.35
CA MET A 221 27.57 -7.09 17.17
C MET A 221 27.38 -8.50 16.61
N SER A 222 27.29 -9.49 17.50
CA SER A 222 26.95 -10.86 17.15
C SER A 222 26.46 -11.65 18.37
N SER A 223 26.24 -12.96 18.21
CA SER A 223 26.05 -13.89 19.30
C SER A 223 27.18 -14.91 19.42
N LEU A 224 27.36 -15.45 20.62
CA LEU A 224 28.33 -16.51 20.90
C LEU A 224 27.93 -17.87 20.30
N GLY A 225 26.63 -18.11 20.05
CA GLY A 225 26.05 -19.36 19.56
C GLY A 225 26.64 -20.60 20.22
N ALA A 226 27.39 -21.43 19.50
CA ALA A 226 27.98 -22.65 20.08
C ALA A 226 28.99 -22.39 21.22
N TYR A 227 29.39 -21.13 21.44
CA TYR A 227 30.32 -20.68 22.47
C TYR A 227 29.64 -19.88 23.59
N GLU A 228 28.31 -19.91 23.69
CA GLU A 228 27.56 -19.37 24.83
C GLU A 228 28.22 -19.77 26.16
N TYR A 229 28.32 -18.82 27.09
CA TYR A 229 28.95 -19.03 28.38
C TYR A 229 27.89 -19.09 29.48
N THR A 230 27.81 -20.24 30.17
CA THR A 230 27.00 -20.36 31.39
C THR A 230 27.83 -19.89 32.59
N THR A 231 27.34 -18.86 33.27
CA THR A 231 28.04 -18.19 34.37
C THR A 231 27.96 -19.00 35.66
N ASN A 232 28.59 -18.52 36.74
CA ASN A 232 28.40 -19.09 38.07
C ASN A 232 27.27 -18.42 38.88
N ASP A 233 26.64 -17.39 38.33
CA ASP A 233 25.55 -16.63 38.93
C ASP A 233 24.20 -17.31 38.71
N VAL A 234 23.41 -17.43 39.78
CA VAL A 234 22.13 -18.16 39.76
C VAL A 234 21.00 -17.20 39.43
N GLY A 235 20.30 -17.47 38.32
CA GLY A 235 19.08 -16.78 37.95
C GLY A 235 17.88 -17.13 38.84
N ALA A 236 16.83 -16.33 38.80
CA ALA A 236 15.63 -16.44 39.63
C ALA A 236 14.87 -17.77 39.39
N SER A 237 15.00 -18.34 38.19
CA SER A 237 14.47 -19.67 37.84
C SER A 237 15.27 -20.84 38.46
N GLY A 238 16.43 -20.55 39.08
CA GLY A 238 17.35 -21.51 39.68
C GLY A 238 18.37 -22.12 38.73
N ASN A 239 18.33 -21.78 37.44
CA ASN A 239 19.41 -22.07 36.48
C ASN A 239 20.45 -20.95 36.52
N ASN A 240 21.66 -21.22 36.06
CA ASN A 240 22.68 -20.18 35.95
C ASN A 240 22.40 -19.27 34.75
N ILE A 241 22.78 -18.00 34.88
CA ILE A 241 22.66 -16.99 33.82
C ILE A 241 23.54 -17.36 32.62
N ILE A 242 23.10 -17.01 31.42
CA ILE A 242 23.80 -17.33 30.17
C ILE A 242 24.22 -16.02 29.47
N VAL A 243 25.49 -15.93 29.11
CA VAL A 243 26.01 -14.88 28.22
C VAL A 243 25.92 -15.39 26.78
N LYS A 244 25.23 -14.62 25.93
CA LYS A 244 24.99 -14.98 24.53
C LYS A 244 25.28 -13.83 23.57
N SER A 245 24.59 -12.72 23.72
CA SER A 245 24.65 -11.55 22.84
C SER A 245 25.85 -10.67 23.22
N TYR A 246 26.61 -10.19 22.24
CA TYR A 246 27.76 -9.33 22.49
C TYR A 246 27.95 -8.28 21.40
N PHE A 247 28.63 -7.20 21.75
CA PHE A 247 29.36 -6.40 20.78
C PHE A 247 30.81 -6.19 21.21
N VAL A 248 31.69 -5.98 20.23
CA VAL A 248 33.11 -5.69 20.45
C VAL A 248 33.46 -4.29 19.98
N SER A 249 34.31 -3.59 20.72
CA SER A 249 34.78 -2.24 20.35
C SER A 249 36.23 -2.00 20.79
N PRO A 250 36.98 -1.11 20.13
CA PRO A 250 38.41 -0.96 20.37
C PRO A 250 38.69 -0.04 21.55
N GLU A 251 39.79 -0.31 22.25
CA GLU A 251 40.28 0.55 23.32
C GLU A 251 40.63 1.96 22.83
N LEU A 252 41.35 2.05 21.71
CA LEU A 252 42.03 3.25 21.27
C LEU A 252 41.37 3.87 20.03
N ALA A 253 41.42 5.20 19.94
CA ALA A 253 41.21 5.90 18.67
C ALA A 253 42.31 5.57 17.65
N GLY A 254 42.03 5.76 16.37
CA GLY A 254 42.96 5.51 15.26
C GLY A 254 42.75 4.17 14.56
N GLY A 255 43.65 3.86 13.63
CA GLY A 255 43.60 2.66 12.80
C GLY A 255 44.99 2.07 12.55
N GLY A 256 45.65 2.45 11.45
CA GLY A 256 47.04 2.03 11.21
C GLY A 256 48.01 2.51 12.29
N ASP A 257 47.86 3.78 12.71
CA ASP A 257 48.54 4.37 13.87
C ASP A 257 47.51 4.58 14.99
N CYS A 258 47.58 3.81 16.08
CA CYS A 258 46.68 3.97 17.23
C CYS A 258 47.08 5.19 18.08
N TYR A 259 46.11 6.00 18.49
CA TYR A 259 46.30 7.07 19.48
C TYR A 259 46.26 6.49 20.89
N THR A 260 47.43 6.35 21.52
CA THR A 260 47.57 5.70 22.83
C THR A 260 47.15 6.57 24.03
N ASP A 261 46.80 7.83 23.76
CA ASP A 261 46.38 8.83 24.73
C ASP A 261 44.91 9.25 24.55
N ILE A 262 44.17 8.57 23.66
CA ILE A 262 42.76 8.83 23.41
C ILE A 262 41.95 7.53 23.39
N ILE A 263 40.95 7.44 24.28
CA ILE A 263 39.94 6.38 24.24
C ILE A 263 39.14 6.53 22.95
N ARG A 264 38.78 5.40 22.33
CA ARG A 264 37.86 5.38 21.19
C ARG A 264 36.58 6.20 21.49
N PRO A 265 36.25 7.23 20.69
CA PRO A 265 35.03 7.99 20.91
C PRO A 265 33.76 7.14 20.87
N MET A 266 32.72 7.62 21.55
CA MET A 266 31.54 6.84 21.90
C MET A 266 30.68 6.44 20.70
N GLY A 267 30.75 7.12 19.56
CA GLY A 267 29.90 6.87 18.39
C GLY A 267 29.98 5.43 17.88
N VAL A 268 31.17 4.81 17.90
CA VAL A 268 31.33 3.38 17.58
C VAL A 268 30.59 2.50 18.59
N TYR A 269 30.75 2.78 19.89
CA TYR A 269 30.05 2.04 20.94
C TYR A 269 28.53 2.20 20.82
N ALA A 270 28.06 3.43 20.58
CA ALA A 270 26.65 3.76 20.48
C ALA A 270 26.00 3.05 19.29
N HIS A 271 26.69 2.99 18.14
CA HIS A 271 26.26 2.28 16.95
C HIS A 271 26.12 0.77 17.21
N GLU A 272 27.17 0.13 17.74
CA GLU A 272 27.16 -1.31 18.02
C GLU A 272 26.12 -1.69 19.08
N PHE A 273 25.91 -0.82 20.07
CA PHE A 273 24.82 -1.00 21.04
C PHE A 273 23.43 -0.85 20.40
N GLY A 274 23.28 0.00 19.38
CA GLY A 274 22.05 0.09 18.59
C GLY A 274 21.64 -1.25 17.97
N HIS A 275 22.61 -2.09 17.59
CA HIS A 275 22.34 -3.44 17.12
C HIS A 275 21.88 -4.39 18.24
N ILE A 276 22.39 -4.26 19.47
CA ILE A 276 21.86 -5.00 20.63
C ILE A 276 20.37 -4.68 20.85
N LEU A 277 20.00 -3.41 20.67
CA LEU A 277 18.59 -2.96 20.73
C LEU A 277 17.73 -3.46 19.55
N GLY A 278 18.36 -4.02 18.50
CA GLY A 278 17.70 -4.63 17.36
C GLY A 278 17.52 -3.72 16.13
N LEU A 279 18.24 -2.61 16.04
CA LEU A 279 18.21 -1.72 14.86
C LEU A 279 19.21 -2.16 13.78
N PRO A 280 18.82 -2.20 12.48
CA PRO A 280 19.69 -2.54 11.36
C PRO A 280 20.76 -1.48 11.06
N ASP A 281 21.76 -1.87 10.28
CA ASP A 281 22.56 -0.94 9.48
C ASP A 281 21.68 -0.26 8.40
N LEU A 282 21.83 1.06 8.26
CA LEU A 282 21.11 1.89 7.29
C LEU A 282 22.02 2.49 6.21
N TYR A 283 23.22 1.93 6.06
CA TYR A 283 24.15 2.17 4.95
C TYR A 283 24.26 0.91 4.07
N ASP A 284 24.85 1.03 2.88
CA ASP A 284 25.01 -0.11 1.97
C ASP A 284 26.21 -0.98 2.38
N ARG A 285 25.95 -2.25 2.65
CA ARG A 285 26.99 -3.24 2.98
C ARG A 285 27.46 -4.02 1.74
N ASN A 286 26.72 -3.98 0.64
CA ASN A 286 27.03 -4.70 -0.58
C ASN A 286 27.85 -3.81 -1.54
N ASP A 287 29.12 -4.17 -1.76
CA ASP A 287 29.99 -3.41 -2.66
C ASP A 287 29.86 -3.81 -4.15
N ASP A 288 29.05 -4.84 -4.47
CA ASP A 288 29.00 -5.47 -5.79
C ASP A 288 28.05 -4.77 -6.80
N ASP A 289 27.13 -3.92 -6.36
CA ASP A 289 26.16 -3.19 -7.21
C ASP A 289 26.34 -1.66 -7.22
N GLY A 290 27.02 -1.08 -6.23
CA GLY A 290 27.39 0.34 -6.18
C GLY A 290 27.54 0.76 -4.71
N ALA A 291 28.56 1.53 -4.33
CA ALA A 291 28.67 1.93 -2.92
C ALA A 291 27.74 3.12 -2.64
N SER A 292 26.68 2.90 -1.85
CA SER A 292 25.89 3.97 -1.24
C SER A 292 26.24 4.12 0.25
N GLU A 293 26.23 5.35 0.75
CA GLU A 293 26.34 5.63 2.18
C GLU A 293 24.98 5.45 2.91
N GLY A 294 23.95 5.00 2.18
CA GLY A 294 22.56 4.92 2.62
C GLY A 294 22.08 6.28 3.11
N ILE A 295 21.76 6.39 4.40
CA ILE A 295 21.35 7.67 5.00
C ILE A 295 22.50 8.48 5.62
N GLY A 296 23.75 8.04 5.42
CA GLY A 296 24.96 8.82 5.69
C GLY A 296 25.09 9.35 7.13
N ASN A 297 25.59 10.57 7.26
CA ASN A 297 25.87 11.26 8.51
C ASN A 297 24.61 11.70 9.28
N TRP A 298 23.41 11.42 8.73
CA TRP A 298 22.13 11.84 9.30
C TRP A 298 21.56 10.88 10.35
N CYS A 299 22.18 9.72 10.55
CA CYS A 299 21.75 8.71 11.52
C CYS A 299 22.93 7.94 12.14
N LEU A 300 22.82 7.64 13.44
CA LEU A 300 23.76 6.77 14.16
C LEU A 300 23.97 5.42 13.47
N MET A 301 22.90 4.80 12.96
CA MET A 301 22.93 3.48 12.33
C MET A 301 23.49 3.51 10.89
N ALA A 302 24.12 4.62 10.50
CA ALA A 302 24.80 4.81 9.22
C ALA A 302 26.15 5.52 9.47
N GLY A 303 26.55 6.44 8.59
CA GLY A 303 27.77 7.24 8.73
C GLY A 303 27.78 8.17 9.94
N GLY A 304 26.62 8.47 10.54
CA GLY A 304 26.48 9.42 11.65
C GLY A 304 27.15 8.98 12.94
N SER A 305 27.57 7.71 13.07
CA SER A 305 28.45 7.26 14.16
C SER A 305 29.82 7.93 14.16
N TRP A 306 30.25 8.51 13.03
CA TRP A 306 31.55 9.14 12.84
C TRP A 306 31.55 10.67 12.99
N ASN A 307 30.39 11.29 13.23
CA ASN A 307 30.28 12.74 13.33
C ASN A 307 31.17 13.34 14.45
N GLY A 308 31.56 14.60 14.26
CA GLY A 308 32.54 15.26 15.10
C GLY A 308 33.96 14.76 14.87
N TRP A 309 34.78 14.74 15.91
CA TRP A 309 36.12 14.16 15.84
C TRP A 309 36.05 12.66 16.10
N ALA A 310 35.90 11.89 15.02
CA ALA A 310 35.88 10.43 15.01
C ALA A 310 34.78 9.78 15.86
N GLY A 311 33.58 10.38 15.85
CA GLY A 311 32.42 9.87 16.58
C GLY A 311 32.33 10.35 18.02
N ASP A 312 32.95 11.47 18.38
CA ASP A 312 32.80 12.07 19.72
C ASP A 312 31.45 12.79 19.90
N THR A 313 30.78 13.10 18.78
CA THR A 313 29.47 13.75 18.73
C THR A 313 28.60 13.08 17.65
N PRO A 314 28.15 11.82 17.87
CA PRO A 314 27.41 11.08 16.85
C PRO A 314 26.01 11.66 16.60
N ALA A 315 25.50 11.51 15.39
CA ALA A 315 24.14 11.94 15.05
C ALA A 315 23.08 11.29 15.94
N HIS A 316 21.97 11.99 16.17
CA HIS A 316 20.74 11.33 16.60
C HIS A 316 20.38 10.21 15.61
N MET A 317 19.79 9.15 16.14
CA MET A 317 19.02 8.20 15.35
C MET A 317 17.95 8.93 14.51
N SER A 318 17.69 8.45 13.29
CA SER A 318 16.65 9.00 12.41
C SER A 318 15.25 8.85 13.03
N ALA A 319 14.28 9.63 12.54
CA ALA A 319 12.87 9.48 12.92
C ALA A 319 12.38 8.02 12.82
N TRP A 320 12.83 7.27 11.80
CA TRP A 320 12.50 5.86 11.64
C TRP A 320 13.04 5.00 12.78
N CYS A 321 14.33 5.14 13.11
CA CYS A 321 14.94 4.38 14.22
C CYS A 321 14.23 4.68 15.55
N LYS A 322 13.91 5.95 15.81
CA LYS A 322 13.20 6.37 17.02
C LYS A 322 11.75 5.85 17.06
N GLN A 323 11.08 5.76 15.91
CA GLN A 323 9.77 5.10 15.80
C GLN A 323 9.88 3.61 16.16
N GLU A 324 10.91 2.94 15.66
CA GLU A 324 11.12 1.51 15.95
C GLU A 324 11.34 1.22 17.42
N MET A 325 12.11 2.08 18.10
CA MET A 325 12.32 2.00 19.54
C MET A 325 11.10 2.50 20.35
N GLY A 326 10.08 3.05 19.69
CA GLY A 326 8.90 3.62 20.35
C GLY A 326 9.18 4.93 21.11
N TRP A 327 10.32 5.57 20.89
CA TRP A 327 10.68 6.85 21.52
C TRP A 327 9.95 8.04 20.88
N VAL A 328 9.61 7.91 19.60
CA VAL A 328 8.76 8.86 18.88
C VAL A 328 7.56 8.11 18.35
N GLU A 329 6.37 8.66 18.58
CA GLU A 329 5.14 8.27 17.87
C GLU A 329 4.85 9.36 16.84
N PRO A 330 5.16 9.14 15.55
CA PRO A 330 4.99 10.18 14.54
C PRO A 330 3.54 10.64 14.41
N VAL A 331 3.35 11.94 14.21
CA VAL A 331 2.04 12.55 13.99
C VAL A 331 1.57 12.18 12.59
N VAL A 332 0.55 11.32 12.51
CA VAL A 332 -0.09 10.95 11.24
C VAL A 332 -1.04 12.06 10.80
N LEU A 333 -0.85 12.58 9.60
CA LEU A 333 -1.74 13.56 9.00
C LEU A 333 -2.87 12.85 8.24
N SER A 334 -4.13 13.22 8.55
CA SER A 334 -5.32 12.64 7.93
C SER A 334 -6.02 13.57 6.93
N GLU A 335 -5.54 14.79 6.76
CA GLU A 335 -6.06 15.79 5.82
C GLU A 335 -4.94 16.78 5.46
N ASP A 336 -5.13 17.54 4.38
CA ASP A 336 -4.22 18.61 3.98
C ASP A 336 -4.12 19.68 5.06
N GLN A 337 -2.91 20.19 5.28
CA GLN A 337 -2.65 21.21 6.28
C GLN A 337 -1.67 22.27 5.77
N THR A 338 -1.97 23.53 6.05
CA THR A 338 -1.11 24.67 5.72
C THR A 338 -0.36 25.12 6.98
N GLY A 339 0.95 25.33 6.88
CA GLY A 339 1.79 25.86 7.94
C GLY A 339 1.89 24.95 9.17
N VAL A 340 2.06 23.64 8.95
CA VAL A 340 2.25 22.65 10.03
C VAL A 340 3.52 22.96 10.81
N ASP A 341 3.44 23.10 12.12
CA ASP A 341 4.61 23.31 12.99
C ASP A 341 5.39 21.99 13.16
N ILE A 342 6.69 22.04 12.89
CA ILE A 342 7.63 20.93 13.01
C ILE A 342 8.77 21.37 13.94
N PRO A 343 8.63 21.16 15.27
CA PRO A 343 9.67 21.51 16.24
C PRO A 343 10.90 20.62 16.07
N ASN A 344 12.08 21.12 16.47
CA ASN A 344 13.34 20.38 16.35
C ASN A 344 13.31 19.05 17.13
N ALA A 345 13.84 18.00 16.50
CA ALA A 345 13.81 16.63 16.98
C ALA A 345 14.74 16.39 18.17
N GLN A 346 15.69 17.29 18.46
CA GLN A 346 16.61 17.14 19.58
C GLN A 346 15.92 17.38 20.92
N ALA A 347 14.98 18.33 20.98
CA ALA A 347 14.25 18.67 22.21
C ALA A 347 12.80 18.17 22.24
N ASN A 348 12.28 17.63 21.13
CA ASN A 348 10.87 17.26 20.98
C ASN A 348 10.75 15.88 20.34
N ALA A 349 9.99 14.99 20.99
CA ALA A 349 9.60 13.69 20.45
C ALA A 349 8.56 13.86 19.33
N HIS A 350 8.99 14.39 18.19
CA HIS A 350 8.11 14.80 17.10
C HIS A 350 8.71 14.48 15.73
N ALA A 351 7.92 13.79 14.92
CA ALA A 351 8.08 13.66 13.48
C ALA A 351 6.69 13.64 12.86
N LEU A 352 6.55 14.04 11.60
CA LEU A 352 5.33 13.81 10.83
C LEU A 352 5.44 12.48 10.10
N LYS A 353 4.32 11.79 9.95
CA LYS A 353 4.18 10.61 9.10
C LYS A 353 3.13 10.86 8.04
N ILE A 354 3.56 10.74 6.79
CA ILE A 354 2.74 11.02 5.61
C ILE A 354 2.68 9.73 4.80
N TRP A 355 1.52 9.08 4.78
CA TRP A 355 1.34 7.82 4.06
C TRP A 355 1.36 8.04 2.54
N GLU A 356 1.98 7.12 1.81
CA GLU A 356 1.96 7.07 0.33
C GLU A 356 0.71 6.38 -0.24
N ASP A 357 -0.07 5.73 0.63
CA ASP A 357 -1.31 5.05 0.27
C ASP A 357 -2.30 4.98 1.45
N ASP A 358 -3.57 4.79 1.11
CA ASP A 358 -4.66 4.66 2.10
C ASP A 358 -4.57 3.42 2.97
N TYR A 359 -3.77 2.41 2.59
CA TYR A 359 -3.64 1.20 3.38
C TYR A 359 -2.90 1.46 4.69
N ALA A 360 -2.17 2.57 4.77
CA ALA A 360 -1.55 3.09 5.99
C ALA A 360 -0.69 2.05 6.71
N TRP A 361 0.13 1.33 5.93
CA TRP A 361 0.96 0.27 6.47
C TRP A 361 2.41 0.32 6.02
N SER A 362 2.73 0.15 4.74
CA SER A 362 4.10 -0.24 4.36
C SER A 362 4.97 0.90 3.85
N ARG A 363 4.37 1.99 3.37
CA ARG A 363 5.09 3.01 2.60
C ARG A 363 4.68 4.41 3.01
N TYR A 364 5.64 5.24 3.36
CA TYR A 364 5.38 6.55 3.93
C TYR A 364 6.62 7.42 3.93
N PHE A 365 6.40 8.73 4.02
CA PHE A 365 7.44 9.69 4.35
C PHE A 365 7.44 10.00 5.84
N LEU A 366 8.63 10.10 6.43
CA LEU A 366 8.83 10.73 7.74
C LEU A 366 9.47 12.10 7.56
N VAL A 367 8.92 13.11 8.21
CA VAL A 367 9.47 14.47 8.18
C VAL A 367 9.86 14.89 9.60
N GLU A 368 11.13 15.22 9.82
CA GLU A 368 11.61 15.74 11.09
C GLU A 368 12.50 16.97 10.91
N ASN A 369 12.48 17.87 11.89
CA ASN A 369 13.33 19.07 11.88
C ASN A 369 14.61 18.78 12.67
N ARG A 370 15.77 18.77 12.00
CA ARG A 370 17.08 18.56 12.62
C ARG A 370 17.82 19.89 12.72
N GLN A 371 18.34 20.19 13.90
CA GLN A 371 19.11 21.42 14.19
C GLN A 371 20.48 21.10 14.81
N LEU A 372 21.46 21.98 14.61
CA LEU A 372 22.85 21.81 15.10
C LEU A 372 22.96 22.08 16.61
N THR A 373 22.34 21.23 17.42
CA THR A 373 22.30 21.32 18.89
C THR A 373 22.35 19.94 19.51
N GLY A 374 22.79 19.83 20.76
CA GLY A 374 22.92 18.52 21.42
C GLY A 374 23.93 17.65 20.69
N PHE A 375 23.65 16.35 20.59
CA PHE A 375 24.50 15.41 19.85
C PHE A 375 24.43 15.59 18.32
N ASP A 376 23.49 16.37 17.80
CA ASP A 376 23.44 16.77 16.39
C ASP A 376 24.28 18.01 16.06
N SER A 377 25.10 18.53 16.98
CA SER A 377 25.87 19.78 16.75
C SER A 377 26.88 19.71 15.60
N GLU A 378 27.28 18.51 15.21
CA GLU A 378 28.24 18.24 14.14
C GLU A 378 27.58 17.64 12.88
N LEU A 379 26.25 17.74 12.74
CA LEU A 379 25.59 17.45 11.47
C LEU A 379 26.05 18.43 10.36
N PRO A 380 25.97 18.05 9.07
CA PRO A 380 26.36 18.92 7.97
C PRO A 380 25.60 20.26 7.92
N ALA A 381 24.30 20.25 8.22
CA ALA A 381 23.45 21.43 8.31
C ALA A 381 22.16 21.13 9.11
N GLY A 382 21.41 22.18 9.46
CA GLY A 382 20.07 22.05 10.03
C GLY A 382 18.97 22.35 9.03
N GLY A 383 17.84 21.64 9.11
CA GLY A 383 16.65 21.83 8.30
C GLY A 383 15.67 20.67 8.46
N LEU A 384 14.69 20.55 7.56
CA LEU A 384 13.81 19.39 7.49
C LEU A 384 14.50 18.24 6.77
N MET A 385 14.61 17.11 7.44
CA MET A 385 14.91 15.83 6.79
C MET A 385 13.60 15.21 6.36
N ILE A 386 13.54 14.76 5.11
CA ILE A 386 12.45 13.94 4.58
C ILE A 386 13.03 12.55 4.33
N TYR A 387 12.48 11.55 5.00
CA TYR A 387 12.84 10.15 4.79
C TYR A 387 11.75 9.43 4.02
N HIS A 388 12.11 8.70 2.97
CA HIS A 388 11.22 7.80 2.26
C HIS A 388 11.37 6.40 2.84
N ILE A 389 10.26 5.84 3.34
CA ILE A 389 10.26 4.58 4.08
C ILE A 389 9.48 3.53 3.30
N ASP A 390 10.12 2.39 3.02
CA ASP A 390 9.45 1.22 2.44
C ASP A 390 9.66 -0.04 3.31
N GLU A 391 8.72 -0.26 4.22
CA GLU A 391 8.68 -1.40 5.13
C GLU A 391 8.62 -2.76 4.43
N ASN A 392 8.31 -2.81 3.14
CA ASN A 392 8.37 -4.06 2.38
C ASN A 392 9.80 -4.61 2.29
N ARG A 393 10.82 -3.76 2.43
CA ARG A 393 12.23 -4.16 2.49
C ARG A 393 12.60 -4.96 3.74
N ARG A 394 11.77 -4.96 4.79
CA ARG A 394 12.01 -5.79 5.99
C ARG A 394 11.69 -7.28 5.78
N TRP A 395 10.83 -7.64 4.83
CA TRP A 395 10.11 -8.92 4.87
C TRP A 395 10.58 -9.99 3.87
N GLY A 396 11.90 -10.17 3.78
CA GLY A 396 12.52 -11.38 3.25
C GLY A 396 12.30 -12.61 4.17
N THR A 397 12.89 -13.76 3.84
CA THR A 397 12.65 -15.06 4.50
C THR A 397 12.96 -15.14 6.01
N ASN A 398 13.48 -14.08 6.64
CA ASN A 398 13.80 -14.04 8.06
C ASN A 398 12.98 -12.97 8.78
N ARG A 399 12.16 -13.41 9.74
CA ARG A 399 11.29 -12.59 10.60
C ARG A 399 12.16 -11.75 11.54
N TRP A 400 11.96 -10.43 11.55
CA TRP A 400 12.48 -9.47 12.56
C TRP A 400 14.00 -9.52 12.86
N SER A 401 14.82 -10.20 12.05
CA SER A 401 16.24 -9.90 11.93
C SER A 401 16.35 -8.92 10.77
N SER A 402 16.40 -7.63 11.06
CA SER A 402 16.48 -6.57 10.06
C SER A 402 17.74 -6.75 9.21
N GLY A 403 17.56 -7.42 8.06
CA GLY A 403 18.59 -7.95 7.18
C GLY A 403 19.29 -6.91 6.32
N THR A 404 19.50 -7.23 5.04
CA THR A 404 20.02 -6.39 3.95
C THR A 404 19.01 -5.32 3.52
N VAL A 405 18.56 -4.51 4.49
CA VAL A 405 17.42 -3.60 4.31
C VAL A 405 17.76 -2.37 3.46
N ASN A 406 19.01 -1.91 3.53
CA ASN A 406 19.53 -0.76 2.77
C ASN A 406 20.68 -1.15 1.81
N ASP A 407 20.98 -2.44 1.65
CA ASP A 407 22.07 -2.92 0.77
C ASP A 407 21.72 -2.84 -0.73
N ASP A 408 20.48 -2.50 -1.06
CA ASP A 408 20.05 -2.20 -2.42
C ASP A 408 19.90 -0.69 -2.53
N HIS A 409 20.95 -0.01 -2.98
CA HIS A 409 20.93 1.46 -3.06
C HIS A 409 19.87 2.00 -4.04
N THR A 410 19.30 1.15 -4.90
CA THR A 410 18.21 1.53 -5.81
C THR A 410 16.82 1.40 -5.19
N HIS A 411 16.71 0.72 -4.03
CA HIS A 411 15.46 0.52 -3.30
C HIS A 411 15.73 0.24 -1.81
N LYS A 412 15.79 1.31 -1.01
CA LYS A 412 16.14 1.26 0.42
C LYS A 412 14.91 1.11 1.31
N LEU A 413 15.10 0.58 2.53
CA LEU A 413 14.07 0.62 3.59
C LEU A 413 13.91 2.03 4.12
N VAL A 414 15.03 2.71 4.37
CA VAL A 414 15.07 4.10 4.82
C VAL A 414 15.96 4.86 3.85
N ASP A 415 15.39 5.84 3.17
CA ASP A 415 16.12 6.72 2.25
C ASP A 415 16.05 8.18 2.69
N VAL A 416 17.04 8.98 2.34
CA VAL A 416 17.01 10.44 2.52
C VAL A 416 16.70 11.07 1.17
N GLU A 417 15.59 11.80 1.12
CA GLU A 417 15.25 12.61 -0.05
C GLU A 417 16.06 13.91 0.01
N ALA A 418 17.30 13.89 -0.49
CA ALA A 418 18.24 15.00 -0.41
C ALA A 418 17.74 16.21 -1.20
N ALA A 419 17.52 17.35 -0.53
CA ALA A 419 16.82 18.52 -1.07
C ALA A 419 17.45 19.10 -2.35
N ASP A 420 18.74 18.90 -2.58
CA ASP A 420 19.44 19.34 -3.78
C ASP A 420 19.30 18.39 -4.99
N GLY A 421 18.83 17.16 -4.75
CA GLY A 421 18.66 16.09 -5.74
C GLY A 421 19.95 15.60 -6.39
N SER A 422 21.10 15.73 -5.70
CA SER A 422 22.42 15.34 -6.23
C SER A 422 22.72 13.85 -6.10
N ASN A 423 21.98 13.11 -5.25
CA ASN A 423 22.18 11.69 -4.94
C ASN A 423 23.64 11.39 -4.55
N ASP A 424 24.31 12.30 -3.83
CA ASP A 424 25.72 12.16 -3.51
C ASP A 424 26.00 10.97 -2.58
N MET A 425 25.11 10.73 -1.62
CA MET A 425 25.16 9.56 -0.74
C MET A 425 25.01 8.25 -1.53
N ASP A 426 24.12 8.20 -2.52
CA ASP A 426 23.88 7.01 -3.34
C ASP A 426 24.97 6.70 -4.35
N ASN A 427 25.70 7.73 -4.76
CA ASN A 427 26.83 7.58 -5.67
C ASN A 427 28.17 7.44 -4.91
N GLY A 428 28.15 7.35 -3.58
CA GLY A 428 29.34 7.24 -2.73
C GLY A 428 30.29 8.43 -2.85
N LEU A 429 29.75 9.62 -3.13
CA LEU A 429 30.52 10.85 -3.33
C LEU A 429 30.83 11.54 -2.00
N ASN A 430 29.87 11.55 -1.07
CA ASN A 430 30.01 12.01 0.30
C ASN A 430 29.00 11.29 1.21
N ARG A 431 29.08 11.53 2.53
CA ARG A 431 28.16 10.98 3.55
C ARG A 431 27.02 11.93 3.92
N GLY A 432 26.71 12.88 3.05
CA GLY A 432 25.79 13.97 3.28
C GLY A 432 26.49 15.32 3.45
N ASP A 433 25.77 16.38 3.08
CA ASP A 433 26.26 17.76 3.06
C ASP A 433 25.15 18.78 3.36
N ASP A 434 25.45 20.07 3.22
CA ASP A 434 24.50 21.14 3.58
C ASP A 434 23.33 21.30 2.59
N GLY A 435 23.35 20.58 1.47
CA GLY A 435 22.30 20.53 0.44
C GLY A 435 21.21 19.50 0.70
N ASP A 436 21.44 18.52 1.58
CA ASP A 436 20.48 17.44 1.87
C ASP A 436 19.22 17.90 2.62
N PRO A 437 19.27 18.70 3.72
CA PRO A 437 18.07 19.08 4.43
C PRO A 437 17.30 20.16 3.67
N PHE A 438 15.97 20.17 3.76
CA PHE A 438 15.14 21.25 3.21
C PHE A 438 15.07 22.45 4.18
N PRO A 439 15.26 23.71 3.74
CA PRO A 439 15.69 24.09 2.42
C PRO A 439 17.20 24.06 2.19
N GLY A 440 18.01 23.90 3.25
CA GLY A 440 19.45 23.70 3.14
C GLY A 440 20.18 24.78 2.35
N SER A 441 21.34 24.44 1.80
CA SER A 441 22.10 25.30 0.90
C SER A 441 21.50 25.36 -0.52
N SER A 442 20.69 24.37 -0.90
CA SER A 442 19.98 24.29 -2.18
C SER A 442 18.81 25.28 -2.29
N ASN A 443 18.32 25.79 -1.15
CA ASN A 443 17.10 26.59 -1.01
C ASN A 443 15.84 25.90 -1.55
N ASN A 444 15.82 24.57 -1.61
CA ASN A 444 14.66 23.84 -2.10
C ASN A 444 13.54 23.85 -1.03
N ILE A 445 12.36 24.33 -1.39
CA ILE A 445 11.20 24.42 -0.49
C ILE A 445 10.01 23.59 -0.98
N ASP A 446 10.25 22.68 -1.91
CA ASP A 446 9.24 21.91 -2.64
C ASP A 446 9.69 20.45 -2.80
N PHE A 447 8.88 19.54 -2.23
CA PHE A 447 8.97 18.11 -2.40
C PHE A 447 7.60 17.59 -2.85
N SER A 448 7.50 17.16 -4.10
CA SER A 448 6.28 16.73 -4.79
C SER A 448 6.61 15.75 -5.92
N SER A 449 5.60 15.19 -6.58
CA SER A 449 5.81 14.23 -7.68
C SER A 449 6.52 14.83 -8.91
N ILE A 450 6.60 16.17 -8.98
CA ILE A 450 7.21 16.93 -10.09
C ILE A 450 8.48 17.70 -9.68
N SER A 451 8.92 17.64 -8.43
CA SER A 451 10.14 18.29 -7.94
C SER A 451 11.39 17.42 -8.18
N ASN A 452 12.57 17.90 -7.75
CA ASN A 452 13.78 17.08 -7.65
C ASN A 452 14.48 17.39 -6.32
N PRO A 453 14.58 16.44 -5.38
CA PRO A 453 14.06 15.06 -5.44
C PRO A 453 12.52 15.06 -5.51
N ASN A 454 11.93 13.95 -5.93
CA ASN A 454 10.47 13.84 -6.10
C ASN A 454 9.87 12.83 -5.13
N SER A 455 8.59 12.98 -4.83
CA SER A 455 7.85 12.08 -3.94
C SER A 455 7.36 10.80 -4.61
N ASN A 456 7.85 10.44 -5.80
CA ASN A 456 7.35 9.24 -6.49
C ASN A 456 7.88 7.96 -5.83
N ARG A 457 7.13 6.88 -6.00
CA ARG A 457 7.56 5.54 -5.60
C ARG A 457 8.80 5.12 -6.40
N TYR A 458 9.55 4.15 -5.87
CA TYR A 458 10.64 3.49 -6.62
C TYR A 458 10.20 2.88 -7.97
N SER A 459 8.91 2.54 -8.13
CA SER A 459 8.32 2.10 -9.39
C SER A 459 8.16 3.21 -10.45
N GLY A 460 8.30 4.47 -10.05
CA GLY A 460 8.03 5.67 -10.86
C GLY A 460 6.57 6.15 -10.82
N GLU A 461 5.70 5.48 -10.07
CA GLU A 461 4.33 5.93 -9.82
C GLU A 461 4.31 7.15 -8.89
N THR A 462 3.40 8.09 -9.13
CA THR A 462 3.23 9.25 -8.25
C THR A 462 2.56 8.84 -6.94
N THR A 463 2.97 9.46 -5.84
CA THR A 463 2.31 9.30 -4.52
C THR A 463 1.33 10.43 -4.23
N ASP A 464 1.36 11.50 -5.05
CA ASP A 464 0.64 12.76 -4.87
C ASP A 464 0.88 13.47 -3.53
N VAL A 465 1.85 12.99 -2.73
CA VAL A 465 2.33 13.65 -1.52
C VAL A 465 3.09 14.92 -1.90
N VAL A 466 2.72 16.04 -1.27
CA VAL A 466 3.34 17.35 -1.48
C VAL A 466 3.72 17.97 -0.14
N VAL A 467 4.99 18.34 0.02
CA VAL A 467 5.53 19.12 1.13
C VAL A 467 6.14 20.40 0.55
N THR A 468 5.46 21.53 0.75
CA THR A 468 5.83 22.81 0.12
C THR A 468 5.88 23.95 1.14
N ASN A 469 6.26 25.15 0.69
CA ASN A 469 6.36 26.35 1.53
C ASN A 469 7.19 26.11 2.80
N ILE A 470 8.22 25.27 2.68
CA ILE A 470 9.12 24.93 3.77
C ILE A 470 9.83 26.21 4.23
N SER A 471 9.70 26.52 5.51
CA SER A 471 10.31 27.71 6.12
C SER A 471 11.84 27.61 6.14
N SER A 472 12.53 28.73 6.36
CA SER A 472 13.97 28.70 6.65
C SER A 472 14.27 27.92 7.95
N SER A 473 15.44 27.26 7.98
CA SER A 473 15.90 26.48 9.13
C SER A 473 15.82 27.27 10.44
N SER A 474 15.13 26.71 11.43
CA SER A 474 14.94 27.31 12.75
C SER A 474 14.44 26.27 13.77
N GLY A 475 14.39 26.65 15.06
CA GLY A 475 14.00 25.73 16.14
C GLY A 475 12.59 25.12 16.01
N THR A 476 11.70 25.79 15.27
CA THR A 476 10.41 25.24 14.81
C THR A 476 10.22 25.69 13.36
N MET A 477 10.25 24.73 12.44
CA MET A 477 10.02 24.97 11.02
C MET A 477 8.55 24.77 10.68
N THR A 478 8.09 25.35 9.58
CA THR A 478 6.74 25.15 9.05
C THR A 478 6.78 24.62 7.63
N ALA A 479 5.79 23.83 7.24
CA ALA A 479 5.56 23.41 5.86
C ALA A 479 4.05 23.26 5.58
N ASP A 480 3.67 23.41 4.31
CA ASP A 480 2.35 23.05 3.81
C ASP A 480 2.41 21.59 3.34
N ILE A 481 1.50 20.76 3.83
CA ILE A 481 1.40 19.35 3.50
C ILE A 481 0.08 19.12 2.77
N SER A 482 0.16 18.67 1.53
CA SER A 482 -0.99 18.08 0.82
C SER A 482 -0.77 16.59 0.72
N LEU A 483 -1.79 15.84 1.12
CA LEU A 483 -1.80 14.38 1.06
C LEU A 483 -2.29 13.94 -0.32
N GLU A 484 -2.21 12.63 -0.61
CA GLU A 484 -2.82 12.04 -1.79
C GLU A 484 -4.28 12.50 -1.91
N SER A 485 -4.65 12.99 -3.10
CA SER A 485 -6.00 13.47 -3.44
C SER A 485 -7.06 12.37 -3.39
N ILE A 486 -6.62 11.12 -3.39
CA ILE A 486 -7.46 9.94 -3.55
C ILE A 486 -7.46 9.12 -2.26
N LYS A 487 -8.32 9.51 -1.33
CA LYS A 487 -8.62 8.66 -0.16
C LYS A 487 -9.73 7.68 -0.47
N GLY A 488 -9.37 6.44 -0.75
CA GLY A 488 -10.31 5.32 -0.74
C GLY A 488 -10.51 4.73 0.66
N ILE A 489 -11.54 3.91 0.82
CA ILE A 489 -11.74 3.03 1.96
C ILE A 489 -10.93 1.75 1.72
N PRO A 490 -9.78 1.56 2.40
CA PRO A 490 -9.07 0.30 2.35
C PRO A 490 -9.90 -0.76 3.06
N ILE A 491 -10.14 -1.89 2.40
CA ILE A 491 -10.68 -3.09 3.04
C ILE A 491 -9.54 -4.09 3.12
N VAL A 492 -9.01 -4.25 4.33
CA VAL A 492 -7.88 -5.12 4.60
C VAL A 492 -8.18 -5.97 5.83
N TYR A 493 -7.94 -7.28 5.72
CA TYR A 493 -8.11 -8.24 6.83
C TYR A 493 -6.77 -8.63 7.46
N ASP A 494 -5.70 -8.00 6.98
CA ASP A 494 -4.31 -8.17 7.37
C ASP A 494 -3.56 -6.84 7.22
N PRO A 495 -3.23 -6.15 8.32
CA PRO A 495 -2.47 -4.91 8.25
C PRO A 495 -0.95 -5.12 8.09
N SER A 496 -0.46 -6.35 7.95
CA SER A 496 0.97 -6.68 8.02
C SER A 496 1.59 -6.95 6.65
N GLY A 497 2.93 -6.86 6.64
CA GLY A 497 3.90 -7.36 5.66
C GLY A 497 3.41 -8.24 4.50
N ILE A 498 3.97 -8.08 3.29
CA ILE A 498 4.06 -9.23 2.38
C ILE A 498 4.95 -10.24 3.06
N SER A 499 4.44 -11.44 3.27
CA SER A 499 5.17 -12.47 3.98
C SER A 499 6.15 -13.20 3.06
N GLY A 500 7.33 -13.50 3.59
CA GLY A 500 8.30 -14.41 3.00
C GLY A 500 7.83 -15.88 2.95
N TYR A 501 6.66 -16.20 3.51
CA TYR A 501 6.01 -17.52 3.39
C TYR A 501 5.05 -17.52 2.21
N GLY A 502 5.11 -18.58 1.39
CA GLY A 502 4.18 -18.80 0.30
C GLY A 502 3.48 -20.14 0.44
N TRP A 503 2.25 -20.22 -0.03
CA TRP A 503 1.45 -21.44 -0.08
C TRP A 503 1.30 -21.93 -1.53
N GLY A 504 1.34 -23.25 -1.72
CA GLY A 504 1.31 -23.90 -3.03
C GLY A 504 2.09 -25.20 -3.05
N SER A 505 2.01 -25.94 -4.15
CA SER A 505 2.83 -27.13 -4.38
C SER A 505 4.26 -26.74 -4.80
N SER A 506 5.23 -27.65 -4.63
CA SER A 506 6.51 -27.59 -5.35
C SER A 506 6.35 -27.85 -6.86
N ASP A 507 5.14 -28.21 -7.29
CA ASP A 507 4.79 -28.40 -8.70
C ASP A 507 4.26 -27.12 -9.34
N ILE A 508 4.57 -26.93 -10.63
CA ILE A 508 4.23 -25.77 -11.46
C ILE A 508 2.75 -25.71 -11.91
N ILE A 509 1.82 -26.21 -11.08
CA ILE A 509 0.39 -26.21 -11.41
C ILE A 509 -0.24 -24.87 -10.98
N ASP A 510 -1.25 -24.43 -11.71
CA ASP A 510 -2.00 -23.22 -11.37
C ASP A 510 -2.64 -23.31 -9.97
N HIS A 511 -2.54 -22.23 -9.21
CA HIS A 511 -3.10 -22.11 -7.87
C HIS A 511 -3.89 -20.81 -7.72
N TRP A 512 -4.97 -20.86 -6.94
CA TRP A 512 -5.84 -19.73 -6.67
C TRP A 512 -5.78 -19.38 -5.19
N GLY A 513 -5.58 -18.10 -4.90
CA GLY A 513 -5.76 -17.52 -3.58
C GLY A 513 -6.93 -16.55 -3.63
N GLY A 514 -7.85 -16.63 -2.67
CA GLY A 514 -8.99 -15.72 -2.59
C GLY A 514 -9.27 -15.24 -1.18
N VAL A 515 -9.76 -14.02 -1.09
CA VAL A 515 -10.15 -13.38 0.16
C VAL A 515 -11.58 -12.88 0.03
N LEU A 516 -12.39 -13.21 1.03
CA LEU A 516 -13.73 -12.66 1.19
C LEU A 516 -13.59 -11.28 1.81
N PHE A 517 -13.92 -10.21 1.09
CA PHE A 517 -13.97 -8.85 1.63
C PHE A 517 -15.40 -8.45 1.99
N GLN A 518 -15.54 -7.53 2.93
CA GLN A 518 -16.79 -6.90 3.31
C GLN A 518 -16.60 -5.39 3.32
N TYR A 519 -17.45 -4.69 2.60
CA TYR A 519 -17.49 -3.22 2.66
C TYR A 519 -18.05 -2.78 4.01
N PRO A 520 -17.41 -1.84 4.74
CA PRO A 520 -17.78 -1.55 6.11
C PRO A 520 -19.26 -1.18 6.24
N SER A 521 -19.96 -1.87 7.15
CA SER A 521 -21.38 -1.58 7.44
C SER A 521 -21.61 -0.19 8.05
N THR A 522 -20.53 0.51 8.43
CA THR A 522 -20.54 1.89 8.93
C THR A 522 -20.75 2.92 7.82
N GLU A 523 -20.51 2.55 6.56
CA GLU A 523 -20.68 3.46 5.44
C GLU A 523 -22.14 3.75 5.14
N THR A 524 -22.44 4.99 4.78
CA THR A 524 -23.82 5.42 4.47
C THR A 524 -24.13 5.42 2.97
N ASN A 525 -23.10 5.36 2.14
CA ASN A 525 -23.20 5.42 0.68
C ASN A 525 -22.62 4.14 0.06
N ASN A 526 -23.04 3.82 -1.16
CA ASN A 526 -22.39 2.77 -1.94
C ASN A 526 -20.92 3.11 -2.16
N GLY A 527 -20.07 2.10 -2.06
CA GLY A 527 -18.67 2.17 -2.45
C GLY A 527 -18.48 1.60 -3.86
N TYR A 528 -17.34 1.89 -4.47
CA TYR A 528 -16.91 1.31 -5.73
C TYR A 528 -15.53 0.71 -5.54
N LEU A 529 -15.35 -0.59 -5.80
CA LEU A 529 -14.03 -1.22 -5.80
C LEU A 529 -13.23 -0.64 -6.97
N THR A 530 -12.14 0.06 -6.66
CA THR A 530 -11.29 0.74 -7.66
C THR A 530 -9.91 0.10 -7.79
N GLU A 531 -9.40 -0.52 -6.73
CA GLU A 531 -8.07 -1.14 -6.73
C GLU A 531 -8.08 -2.45 -5.97
N VAL A 532 -7.27 -3.40 -6.45
CA VAL A 532 -6.91 -4.61 -5.73
C VAL A 532 -5.40 -4.76 -5.78
N ASP A 533 -4.76 -4.94 -4.64
CA ASP A 533 -3.33 -5.23 -4.62
C ASP A 533 -3.08 -6.70 -4.29
N ILE A 534 -2.21 -7.33 -5.08
CA ILE A 534 -1.72 -8.70 -4.84
C ILE A 534 -0.32 -8.62 -4.24
N GLY A 535 -0.09 -9.30 -3.11
CA GLY A 535 1.23 -9.44 -2.51
C GLY A 535 2.01 -10.58 -3.15
N PHE A 536 2.99 -10.26 -4.00
CA PHE A 536 3.85 -11.26 -4.62
C PHE A 536 5.12 -11.48 -3.81
N ARG A 537 5.35 -12.73 -3.41
CA ARG A 537 6.56 -13.14 -2.66
C ARG A 537 7.83 -13.04 -3.50
N ASN A 538 7.76 -13.43 -4.77
CA ASN A 538 8.90 -13.47 -5.70
C ASN A 538 8.58 -12.63 -6.93
N GLY A 539 9.56 -12.30 -7.76
CA GLY A 539 9.34 -11.68 -9.07
C GLY A 539 8.89 -12.64 -10.17
N ASN A 540 8.61 -12.08 -11.35
CA ASN A 540 8.22 -12.77 -12.60
C ASN A 540 6.90 -13.58 -12.50
N ASN A 541 5.85 -12.99 -11.95
CA ASN A 541 4.54 -13.59 -11.84
C ASN A 541 3.67 -13.28 -13.06
N THR A 542 2.90 -14.28 -13.49
CA THR A 542 1.75 -14.09 -14.37
C THR A 542 0.50 -14.39 -13.55
N TYR A 543 -0.46 -13.48 -13.57
CA TYR A 543 -1.68 -13.59 -12.77
C TYR A 543 -2.95 -13.34 -13.57
N THR A 544 -4.05 -13.89 -13.08
CA THR A 544 -5.41 -13.51 -13.48
C THR A 544 -6.19 -13.16 -12.21
N LEU A 545 -6.74 -11.96 -12.13
CA LEU A 545 -7.57 -11.47 -11.03
C LEU A 545 -9.06 -11.68 -11.36
N TYR A 546 -9.83 -12.08 -10.37
CA TYR A 546 -11.27 -12.31 -10.42
C TYR A 546 -11.95 -11.59 -9.26
N VAL A 547 -13.07 -10.92 -9.52
CA VAL A 547 -13.95 -10.36 -8.49
C VAL A 547 -15.33 -10.98 -8.63
N TYR A 548 -15.86 -11.52 -7.54
CA TYR A 548 -17.18 -12.14 -7.46
C TYR A 548 -18.09 -11.40 -6.49
N ASP A 549 -19.38 -11.41 -6.78
CA ASP A 549 -20.41 -10.72 -5.98
C ASP A 549 -20.65 -11.31 -4.58
N SER A 550 -20.20 -12.54 -4.35
CA SER A 550 -20.45 -13.32 -3.15
C SER A 550 -19.56 -14.57 -3.09
N PHE A 551 -19.49 -15.19 -1.91
CA PHE A 551 -18.84 -16.48 -1.69
C PHE A 551 -19.46 -17.18 -0.49
N ASP A 552 -19.79 -18.46 -0.63
CA ASP A 552 -20.51 -19.22 0.38
C ASP A 552 -19.61 -19.98 1.38
N GLY A 553 -18.29 -19.78 1.28
CA GLY A 553 -17.27 -20.51 2.04
C GLY A 553 -16.62 -21.65 1.25
N ILE A 554 -17.17 -22.04 0.09
CA ILE A 554 -16.68 -23.14 -0.75
C ILE A 554 -16.58 -22.71 -2.21
N SER A 555 -17.58 -22.04 -2.75
CA SER A 555 -17.67 -21.70 -4.17
C SER A 555 -17.98 -20.21 -4.39
N PRO A 556 -17.32 -19.59 -5.38
CA PRO A 556 -17.60 -18.20 -5.74
C PRO A 556 -18.97 -18.05 -6.41
N GLY A 557 -19.59 -16.89 -6.20
CA GLY A 557 -20.86 -16.50 -6.81
C GLY A 557 -20.72 -16.03 -8.27
N THR A 558 -21.44 -14.97 -8.62
CA THR A 558 -21.40 -14.38 -9.97
C THR A 558 -20.11 -13.60 -10.16
N LEU A 559 -19.41 -13.86 -11.27
CA LEU A 559 -18.22 -13.10 -11.67
C LEU A 559 -18.63 -11.69 -12.10
N LEU A 560 -18.02 -10.69 -11.49
CA LEU A 560 -18.23 -9.27 -11.77
C LEU A 560 -17.10 -8.68 -12.62
N TYR A 561 -15.85 -9.12 -12.41
CA TYR A 561 -14.69 -8.59 -13.10
C TYR A 561 -13.58 -9.62 -13.26
N GLU A 562 -12.87 -9.58 -14.39
CA GLU A 562 -11.70 -10.41 -14.68
C GLU A 562 -10.65 -9.59 -15.44
N THR A 563 -9.39 -9.67 -14.99
CA THR A 563 -8.24 -9.09 -15.72
C THR A 563 -7.00 -9.95 -15.53
N GLN A 564 -6.03 -9.82 -16.43
CA GLN A 564 -4.78 -10.58 -16.38
C GLN A 564 -3.57 -9.68 -16.59
N GLY A 565 -2.44 -10.05 -16.00
CA GLY A 565 -1.22 -9.26 -16.11
C GLY A 565 0.03 -10.03 -15.72
N THR A 566 1.15 -9.31 -15.76
CA THR A 566 2.46 -9.80 -15.33
C THR A 566 3.10 -8.79 -14.40
N HIS A 567 3.78 -9.28 -13.36
CA HIS A 567 4.52 -8.45 -12.41
C HIS A 567 5.91 -9.05 -12.18
N ASN A 568 6.95 -8.25 -12.43
CA ASN A 568 8.33 -8.78 -12.53
C ASN A 568 9.11 -8.69 -11.23
N THR A 569 8.64 -7.93 -10.25
CA THR A 569 9.26 -7.73 -8.93
C THR A 569 8.51 -8.52 -7.85
N SER A 570 9.13 -8.75 -6.70
CA SER A 570 8.39 -9.08 -5.48
C SER A 570 7.80 -7.79 -4.91
N GLY A 571 6.75 -7.89 -4.10
CA GLY A 571 6.10 -6.73 -3.50
C GLY A 571 4.61 -6.64 -3.84
N TRP A 572 4.01 -5.53 -3.44
CA TRP A 572 2.62 -5.25 -3.74
C TRP A 572 2.48 -4.84 -5.18
N HIS A 573 1.53 -5.46 -5.87
CA HIS A 573 1.17 -5.10 -7.24
C HIS A 573 -0.27 -4.61 -7.28
N THR A 574 -0.46 -3.31 -7.52
CA THR A 574 -1.78 -2.69 -7.65
C THR A 574 -2.39 -2.99 -9.01
N ILE A 575 -3.67 -3.37 -8.97
CA ILE A 575 -4.49 -3.64 -10.16
C ILE A 575 -5.68 -2.70 -10.07
N SER A 576 -5.82 -1.82 -11.05
CA SER A 576 -7.03 -1.02 -11.22
C SER A 576 -8.21 -1.94 -11.56
N VAL A 577 -9.32 -1.76 -10.85
CA VAL A 577 -10.58 -2.46 -11.05
C VAL A 577 -11.64 -1.43 -11.39
N ASP A 578 -12.36 -1.63 -12.49
CA ASP A 578 -13.30 -0.64 -12.99
C ASP A 578 -14.61 -0.68 -12.18
N SER A 579 -14.70 0.20 -11.18
CA SER A 579 -15.90 0.68 -10.49
C SER A 579 -16.99 -0.36 -10.20
N ILE A 580 -16.62 -1.48 -9.57
CA ILE A 580 -17.61 -2.47 -9.12
C ILE A 580 -18.33 -1.90 -7.90
N MET A 581 -19.62 -1.59 -8.05
CA MET A 581 -20.43 -1.08 -6.95
C MET A 581 -20.56 -2.11 -5.83
N VAL A 582 -20.38 -1.66 -4.59
CA VAL A 582 -20.53 -2.45 -3.37
C VAL A 582 -21.38 -1.66 -2.37
N THR A 583 -22.47 -2.26 -1.93
CA THR A 583 -23.39 -1.63 -0.95
C THR A 583 -22.91 -1.84 0.49
N PRO A 584 -23.12 -0.90 1.43
CA PRO A 584 -22.64 -1.04 2.81
C PRO A 584 -22.99 -2.40 3.44
N GLY A 585 -21.98 -3.11 3.94
CA GLY A 585 -22.11 -4.45 4.52
C GLY A 585 -22.11 -5.60 3.52
N GLN A 586 -22.13 -5.35 2.21
CA GLN A 586 -22.00 -6.37 1.18
C GLN A 586 -20.63 -7.05 1.24
N GLU A 587 -20.65 -8.37 1.08
CA GLU A 587 -19.44 -9.16 0.90
C GLU A 587 -19.14 -9.33 -0.59
N LEU A 588 -17.86 -9.35 -0.93
CA LEU A 588 -17.34 -9.62 -2.26
C LEU A 588 -16.17 -10.57 -2.14
N PHE A 589 -16.02 -11.50 -3.06
CA PHE A 589 -14.91 -12.44 -3.04
C PHE A 589 -13.94 -12.12 -4.16
N ILE A 590 -12.72 -11.76 -3.79
CA ILE A 590 -11.67 -11.45 -4.75
C ILE A 590 -10.68 -12.59 -4.72
N ALA A 591 -10.38 -13.14 -5.89
CA ALA A 591 -9.43 -14.21 -6.03
C ALA A 591 -8.44 -13.89 -7.14
N TYR A 592 -7.22 -14.40 -7.02
CA TYR A 592 -6.27 -14.37 -8.11
C TYR A 592 -5.69 -15.77 -8.34
N LYS A 593 -5.43 -16.03 -9.61
CA LYS A 593 -4.76 -17.22 -10.11
C LYS A 593 -3.32 -16.87 -10.41
N SER A 594 -2.37 -17.63 -9.88
CA SER A 594 -0.97 -17.59 -10.33
C SER A 594 -0.69 -18.74 -11.29
N VAL A 595 -0.03 -18.42 -12.41
CA VAL A 595 0.24 -19.37 -13.49
C VAL A 595 1.69 -19.86 -13.44
N GLY A 596 1.89 -21.17 -13.33
CA GLY A 596 3.19 -21.81 -13.53
C GLY A 596 4.29 -21.44 -12.52
N GLN A 597 3.91 -21.04 -11.31
CA GLN A 597 4.83 -20.59 -10.26
C GLN A 597 4.71 -21.42 -8.99
N THR A 598 5.85 -21.74 -8.36
CA THR A 598 5.90 -22.45 -7.07
C THR A 598 5.77 -21.46 -5.91
N TYR A 599 4.90 -21.75 -4.93
CA TYR A 599 4.69 -20.91 -3.74
C TYR A 599 4.34 -19.44 -4.05
N ALA A 600 3.55 -19.21 -5.10
CA ALA A 600 3.24 -17.87 -5.60
C ALA A 600 2.20 -17.11 -4.76
N ILE A 601 1.44 -17.82 -3.92
CA ILE A 601 0.45 -17.18 -3.05
C ILE A 601 1.15 -16.81 -1.75
N SER A 602 1.43 -15.52 -1.53
CA SER A 602 2.00 -15.04 -0.28
C SER A 602 0.97 -15.13 0.84
N ILE A 603 1.39 -15.69 1.98
CA ILE A 603 0.55 -15.87 3.16
C ILE A 603 1.29 -15.46 4.42
N GLU A 604 0.59 -14.86 5.36
CA GLU A 604 1.17 -14.42 6.64
C GLU A 604 0.51 -15.12 7.84
N TYR A 605 1.21 -15.12 8.98
CA TYR A 605 0.70 -15.68 10.23
C TYR A 605 0.12 -14.55 11.08
N PRO A 606 -1.21 -14.36 11.10
CA PRO A 606 -1.78 -13.26 11.84
C PRO A 606 -1.75 -13.51 13.35
N ALA A 607 -1.80 -12.43 14.13
CA ALA A 607 -2.09 -12.50 15.56
C ALA A 607 -3.50 -13.10 15.84
N THR A 608 -4.41 -13.01 14.86
CA THR A 608 -5.75 -13.65 14.88
C THR A 608 -6.18 -14.03 13.45
N PRO A 609 -6.40 -15.32 13.11
CA PRO A 609 -6.85 -15.73 11.78
C PRO A 609 -8.22 -15.13 11.44
N ALA A 610 -8.36 -14.54 10.24
CA ALA A 610 -9.59 -13.85 9.87
C ALA A 610 -10.72 -14.81 9.40
N ASN A 611 -10.49 -16.13 9.21
CA ASN A 611 -11.46 -17.04 8.56
C ASN A 611 -12.00 -16.50 7.21
N ARG A 612 -11.17 -15.73 6.49
CA ARG A 612 -11.55 -15.02 5.26
C ARG A 612 -10.66 -15.31 4.07
N SER A 613 -9.58 -16.08 4.26
CA SER A 613 -8.67 -16.49 3.19
C SER A 613 -8.91 -17.94 2.79
N TYR A 614 -8.92 -18.18 1.49
CA TYR A 614 -9.28 -19.45 0.89
C TYR A 614 -8.36 -19.77 -0.28
N PHE A 615 -8.08 -21.06 -0.49
CA PHE A 615 -7.25 -21.52 -1.61
C PHE A 615 -8.03 -22.48 -2.51
N SER A 616 -7.73 -22.51 -3.81
CA SER A 616 -8.23 -23.53 -4.74
C SER A 616 -7.15 -24.06 -5.69
N THR A 617 -7.36 -25.28 -6.21
CA THR A 617 -6.59 -25.89 -7.31
C THR A 617 -7.33 -25.91 -8.65
N ASP A 618 -8.60 -25.51 -8.67
CA ASP A 618 -9.45 -25.55 -9.87
C ASP A 618 -10.23 -24.26 -10.12
N GLY A 619 -10.09 -23.27 -9.22
CA GLY A 619 -10.81 -22.00 -9.27
C GLY A 619 -12.32 -22.11 -8.99
N THR A 620 -12.83 -23.31 -8.67
CA THR A 620 -14.27 -23.59 -8.49
C THR A 620 -14.59 -24.01 -7.05
N ASN A 621 -13.70 -24.78 -6.42
CA ASN A 621 -13.84 -25.25 -5.05
C ASN A 621 -12.68 -24.75 -4.22
N TYR A 622 -13.00 -23.96 -3.20
CA TYR A 622 -12.05 -23.33 -2.30
C TYR A 622 -12.05 -24.01 -0.93
N SER A 623 -10.89 -24.07 -0.30
CA SER A 623 -10.67 -24.62 1.04
C SER A 623 -10.22 -23.52 1.99
N SER A 624 -10.80 -23.48 3.19
CA SER A 624 -10.40 -22.59 4.29
C SER A 624 -9.19 -23.09 5.09
N SER A 625 -8.60 -24.24 4.73
CA SER A 625 -7.55 -24.88 5.54
C SER A 625 -6.33 -23.99 5.83
N ILE A 626 -6.07 -22.99 4.98
CA ILE A 626 -5.08 -21.94 5.24
C ILE A 626 -5.65 -20.79 6.06
N GLY A 627 -6.88 -20.33 5.76
CA GLY A 627 -7.58 -19.25 6.45
C GLY A 627 -7.80 -19.48 7.94
N ASP A 628 -7.76 -20.75 8.36
CA ASP A 628 -7.80 -21.15 9.77
C ASP A 628 -6.57 -20.67 10.56
N ASN A 629 -5.42 -20.42 9.90
CA ASN A 629 -4.15 -20.09 10.56
C ASN A 629 -3.34 -18.99 9.85
N TYR A 630 -3.75 -18.56 8.66
CA TYR A 630 -2.99 -17.65 7.79
C TYR A 630 -3.92 -16.73 7.00
N ASN A 631 -3.47 -15.52 6.68
CA ASN A 631 -4.13 -14.65 5.72
C ASN A 631 -3.38 -14.66 4.39
N ILE A 632 -4.10 -14.65 3.27
CA ILE A 632 -3.51 -14.38 1.95
C ILE A 632 -3.27 -12.87 1.86
N ASN A 633 -2.07 -12.48 1.41
CA ASN A 633 -1.73 -11.08 1.14
C ASN A 633 -2.45 -10.60 -0.14
N LEU A 634 -3.71 -10.22 0.04
CA LEU A 634 -4.58 -9.60 -0.95
C LEU A 634 -5.35 -8.49 -0.24
N ARG A 635 -5.36 -7.29 -0.82
CA ARG A 635 -6.06 -6.11 -0.26
C ARG A 635 -6.85 -5.38 -1.33
N ALA A 636 -7.85 -4.61 -0.93
CA ALA A 636 -8.77 -3.93 -1.83
C ALA A 636 -9.02 -2.50 -1.37
N LYS A 637 -9.25 -1.59 -2.31
CA LYS A 637 -9.62 -0.19 -2.04
C LYS A 637 -10.96 0.13 -2.69
N LEU A 638 -11.88 0.70 -1.90
CA LEU A 638 -13.16 1.21 -2.38
C LEU A 638 -13.20 2.73 -2.37
N ARG A 639 -14.09 3.36 -3.13
CA ARG A 639 -14.36 4.82 -3.05
C ARG A 639 -15.84 5.08 -2.83
N ASN A 640 -16.19 6.02 -1.94
CA ASN A 640 -17.59 6.29 -1.52
C ASN A 640 -18.30 7.38 -2.33
N SER A 641 -17.58 7.98 -3.25
CA SER A 641 -18.02 9.01 -4.17
C SER A 641 -16.94 9.09 -5.23
N VAL A 642 -17.33 9.33 -6.49
CA VAL A 642 -16.43 10.05 -7.40
C VAL A 642 -16.14 11.35 -6.65
N SER A 643 -14.96 11.46 -6.04
CA SER A 643 -14.61 12.69 -5.34
C SER A 643 -14.67 13.80 -6.39
N THR A 644 -15.04 15.02 -6.02
CA THR A 644 -14.99 16.14 -6.97
C THR A 644 -13.57 16.41 -7.50
N ASP A 645 -12.56 15.75 -6.93
CA ASP A 645 -11.16 15.77 -7.36
C ASP A 645 -10.83 14.65 -8.37
N ASP A 646 -11.71 13.64 -8.56
CA ASP A 646 -11.65 12.64 -9.64
C ASP A 646 -12.33 13.14 -10.94
N ILE A 647 -12.91 14.34 -10.94
CA ILE A 647 -13.49 14.96 -12.14
C ILE A 647 -12.34 15.48 -13.01
N VAL A 648 -11.76 14.59 -13.81
CA VAL A 648 -10.75 14.97 -14.84
C VAL A 648 -11.37 15.91 -15.88
N PHE A 649 -12.69 15.82 -16.08
CA PHE A 649 -13.39 16.59 -17.09
C PHE A 649 -14.82 16.98 -16.65
N GLN A 650 -15.03 18.28 -16.49
CA GLN A 650 -16.34 18.92 -16.35
C GLN A 650 -16.55 19.86 -17.56
N PRO A 651 -17.31 19.47 -18.59
CA PRO A 651 -17.57 20.34 -19.73
C PRO A 651 -18.35 21.59 -19.31
N ALA A 652 -17.86 22.76 -19.72
CA ALA A 652 -18.53 24.04 -19.46
C ALA A 652 -19.81 24.21 -20.28
N ASP A 653 -19.89 23.54 -21.43
CA ASP A 653 -21.06 23.55 -22.30
C ASP A 653 -21.17 22.28 -23.16
N LYS A 654 -22.31 22.17 -23.87
CA LYS A 654 -22.60 21.05 -24.78
C LYS A 654 -21.54 20.89 -25.88
N SER A 655 -20.95 21.98 -26.39
CA SER A 655 -19.97 21.91 -27.48
C SER A 655 -18.68 21.24 -27.01
N GLU A 656 -18.26 21.53 -25.79
CA GLU A 656 -17.14 20.87 -25.15
C GLU A 656 -17.43 19.38 -24.90
N LEU A 657 -18.57 19.05 -24.29
CA LEU A 657 -19.00 17.65 -24.10
C LEU A 657 -19.07 16.89 -25.44
N GLN A 658 -19.63 17.51 -26.48
CA GLN A 658 -19.73 16.90 -27.80
C GLN A 658 -18.34 16.63 -28.42
N THR A 659 -17.37 17.50 -28.16
CA THR A 659 -15.99 17.31 -28.62
C THR A 659 -15.34 16.12 -27.94
N ALA A 660 -15.49 15.99 -26.61
CA ALA A 660 -15.00 14.86 -25.85
C ALA A 660 -15.66 13.55 -26.29
N VAL A 661 -17.00 13.49 -26.42
CA VAL A 661 -17.74 12.32 -26.92
C VAL A 661 -17.33 11.95 -28.36
N ASN A 662 -17.08 12.94 -29.22
CA ASN A 662 -16.58 12.67 -30.57
C ASN A 662 -15.19 12.04 -30.55
N LEU A 663 -14.30 12.58 -29.72
CA LEU A 663 -12.95 12.05 -29.56
C LEU A 663 -13.00 10.63 -28.99
N TRP A 664 -13.74 10.41 -27.91
CA TRP A 664 -13.94 9.11 -27.25
C TRP A 664 -14.27 8.00 -28.25
N VAL A 665 -15.23 8.24 -29.13
CA VAL A 665 -15.67 7.23 -30.11
C VAL A 665 -14.72 7.11 -31.31
N SER A 666 -13.95 8.14 -31.64
CA SER A 666 -13.03 8.11 -32.79
C SER A 666 -11.60 7.66 -32.44
N ASP A 667 -11.16 7.93 -31.21
CA ASP A 667 -9.83 7.67 -30.65
C ASP A 667 -9.91 7.65 -29.11
N ASN A 668 -10.34 6.50 -28.58
CA ASN A 668 -10.55 6.29 -27.15
C ASN A 668 -9.28 6.52 -26.31
N ALA A 669 -8.09 6.13 -26.80
CA ALA A 669 -6.84 6.29 -26.05
C ALA A 669 -6.47 7.78 -25.85
N THR A 670 -6.66 8.60 -26.89
CA THR A 670 -6.45 10.05 -26.76
C THR A 670 -7.52 10.68 -25.87
N ALA A 671 -8.78 10.23 -25.95
CA ALA A 671 -9.84 10.73 -25.07
C ALA A 671 -9.57 10.40 -23.60
N LEU A 672 -9.17 9.16 -23.29
CA LEU A 672 -8.85 8.71 -21.94
C LEU A 672 -7.72 9.54 -21.31
N SER A 673 -6.66 9.84 -22.07
CA SER A 673 -5.57 10.69 -21.60
C SER A 673 -5.91 12.19 -21.52
N THR A 674 -6.95 12.66 -22.22
CA THR A 674 -7.32 14.08 -22.26
C THR A 674 -8.44 14.42 -21.28
N TYR A 675 -9.42 13.53 -21.13
CA TYR A 675 -10.67 13.79 -20.41
C TYR A 675 -10.95 12.76 -19.31
N GLY A 676 -10.11 11.73 -19.15
CA GLY A 676 -10.41 10.60 -18.27
C GLY A 676 -11.46 9.64 -18.88
N GLU A 677 -11.80 8.61 -18.10
CA GLU A 677 -12.79 7.60 -18.48
C GLU A 677 -14.19 8.23 -18.60
N ILE A 678 -14.98 7.82 -19.60
CA ILE A 678 -16.25 8.51 -19.91
C ILE A 678 -17.28 8.45 -18.78
N ASN A 679 -17.26 7.39 -17.97
CA ASN A 679 -18.18 7.22 -16.85
C ASN A 679 -17.87 8.14 -15.65
N THR A 680 -16.71 8.82 -15.64
CA THR A 680 -16.32 9.76 -14.56
C THR A 680 -16.56 11.23 -14.93
N TRP A 681 -16.99 11.52 -16.16
CA TRP A 681 -17.21 12.91 -16.60
C TRP A 681 -18.36 13.57 -15.83
N ASP A 682 -18.11 14.75 -15.26
CA ASP A 682 -19.14 15.52 -14.56
C ASP A 682 -19.96 16.35 -15.56
N VAL A 683 -21.09 15.79 -16.00
CA VAL A 683 -22.02 16.47 -16.92
C VAL A 683 -23.10 17.28 -16.20
N SER A 684 -23.00 17.48 -14.88
CA SER A 684 -24.04 18.13 -14.07
C SER A 684 -24.36 19.57 -14.50
N LEU A 685 -23.43 20.27 -15.16
CA LEU A 685 -23.65 21.62 -15.70
C LEU A 685 -24.42 21.64 -17.03
N ILE A 686 -24.60 20.49 -17.68
CA ILE A 686 -25.13 20.40 -19.03
C ILE A 686 -26.66 20.35 -19.02
N THR A 687 -27.28 21.28 -19.75
CA THR A 687 -28.75 21.38 -19.87
C THR A 687 -29.30 20.83 -21.20
N ASP A 688 -28.42 20.52 -22.16
CA ASP A 688 -28.77 20.01 -23.49
C ASP A 688 -27.78 18.92 -23.93
N ILE A 689 -28.26 17.69 -24.03
CA ILE A 689 -27.51 16.53 -24.56
C ILE A 689 -28.10 16.04 -25.89
N SER A 690 -28.86 16.88 -26.58
CA SER A 690 -29.45 16.50 -27.87
C SER A 690 -28.36 16.20 -28.90
N GLU A 691 -28.58 15.14 -29.68
CA GLU A 691 -27.68 14.62 -30.71
C GLU A 691 -26.32 14.10 -30.23
N LEU A 692 -26.06 14.01 -28.91
CA LEU A 692 -24.72 13.73 -28.37
C LEU A 692 -24.06 12.45 -28.91
N PHE A 693 -24.84 11.36 -29.01
CA PHE A 693 -24.43 10.06 -29.53
C PHE A 693 -25.09 9.73 -30.89
N ARG A 694 -25.61 10.74 -31.59
CA ARG A 694 -26.27 10.54 -32.89
C ARG A 694 -25.31 9.93 -33.91
N ASN A 695 -25.74 8.84 -34.56
CA ASN A 695 -24.98 8.04 -35.53
C ASN A 695 -23.69 7.39 -34.97
N LYS A 696 -23.52 7.31 -33.65
CA LYS A 696 -22.37 6.61 -33.05
C LYS A 696 -22.66 5.12 -32.91
N SER A 697 -22.73 4.43 -34.06
CA SER A 697 -23.22 3.04 -34.17
C SER A 697 -22.46 2.00 -33.34
N THR A 698 -21.22 2.29 -32.95
CA THR A 698 -20.35 1.40 -32.14
C THR A 698 -20.31 1.76 -30.66
N PHE A 699 -20.93 2.86 -30.24
CA PHE A 699 -20.86 3.32 -28.85
C PHE A 699 -21.73 2.45 -27.94
N ASN A 700 -21.13 1.93 -26.87
CA ASN A 700 -21.80 1.17 -25.82
C ASN A 700 -21.04 1.23 -24.48
N ASP A 701 -20.27 2.29 -24.22
CA ASP A 701 -19.52 2.41 -22.96
C ASP A 701 -20.42 2.97 -21.85
N ASP A 702 -20.11 2.65 -20.60
CA ASP A 702 -20.94 2.99 -19.43
C ASP A 702 -21.05 4.51 -19.22
N ILE A 703 -22.28 4.98 -19.08
CA ILE A 703 -22.65 6.37 -18.77
C ILE A 703 -23.74 6.43 -17.69
N SER A 704 -23.95 5.32 -16.97
CA SER A 704 -25.00 5.19 -15.95
C SER A 704 -24.85 6.20 -14.81
N ASN A 705 -23.61 6.59 -14.49
CA ASN A 705 -23.28 7.53 -13.41
C ASN A 705 -23.39 9.02 -13.79
N TRP A 706 -23.72 9.35 -15.04
CA TRP A 706 -23.85 10.76 -15.45
C TRP A 706 -25.01 11.46 -14.72
N ASP A 707 -24.71 12.58 -14.05
CA ASP A 707 -25.75 13.46 -13.49
C ASP A 707 -26.44 14.27 -14.59
N VAL A 708 -27.53 13.73 -15.11
CA VAL A 708 -28.38 14.38 -16.10
C VAL A 708 -29.52 15.21 -15.48
N SER A 709 -29.51 15.46 -14.16
CA SER A 709 -30.62 16.11 -13.46
C SER A 709 -30.92 17.54 -13.92
N ASN A 710 -29.95 18.23 -14.51
CA ASN A 710 -30.13 19.56 -15.10
C ASN A 710 -30.50 19.55 -16.59
N VAL A 711 -30.54 18.38 -17.23
CA VAL A 711 -30.87 18.25 -18.65
C VAL A 711 -32.34 18.60 -18.91
N THR A 712 -32.56 19.45 -19.90
CA THR A 712 -33.89 19.88 -20.35
C THR A 712 -34.23 19.40 -21.77
N ASN A 713 -33.22 19.02 -22.56
CA ASN A 713 -33.34 18.61 -23.96
C ASN A 713 -32.53 17.33 -24.26
N MET A 714 -33.23 16.25 -24.61
CA MET A 714 -32.67 14.93 -24.97
C MET A 714 -33.00 14.52 -26.42
N ASN A 715 -33.30 15.48 -27.30
CA ASN A 715 -33.69 15.18 -28.67
C ASN A 715 -32.58 14.42 -29.42
N ASN A 716 -32.92 13.31 -30.07
CA ASN A 716 -32.02 12.52 -30.91
C ASN A 716 -30.73 12.03 -30.21
N THR A 717 -30.66 12.00 -28.87
CA THR A 717 -29.40 11.72 -28.12
C THR A 717 -28.74 10.40 -28.56
N PHE A 718 -29.49 9.31 -28.67
CA PHE A 718 -29.00 7.99 -29.08
C PHE A 718 -29.50 7.57 -30.48
N ARG A 719 -29.90 8.54 -31.30
CA ARG A 719 -30.44 8.24 -32.63
C ARG A 719 -29.40 7.51 -33.50
N SER A 720 -29.77 6.34 -34.02
CA SER A 720 -28.93 5.46 -34.83
C SER A 720 -27.67 4.96 -34.09
N ALA A 721 -27.67 4.96 -32.74
CA ALA A 721 -26.65 4.31 -31.91
C ALA A 721 -26.95 2.81 -31.79
N THR A 722 -26.71 2.08 -32.88
CA THR A 722 -27.22 0.71 -33.08
C THR A 722 -26.70 -0.34 -32.10
N SER A 723 -25.59 -0.09 -31.40
CA SER A 723 -25.00 -1.02 -30.42
C SER A 723 -25.26 -0.63 -28.96
N PHE A 724 -25.98 0.46 -28.71
CA PHE A 724 -26.16 1.01 -27.37
C PHE A 724 -27.19 0.22 -26.55
N GLU A 725 -26.77 -0.34 -25.41
CA GLU A 725 -27.57 -1.17 -24.50
C GLU A 725 -27.32 -0.87 -23.00
N GLN A 726 -26.68 0.25 -22.69
CA GLN A 726 -26.31 0.61 -21.31
C GLN A 726 -27.50 0.84 -20.39
N ASN A 727 -27.30 0.61 -19.09
CA ASN A 727 -28.30 0.85 -18.06
C ASN A 727 -28.45 2.36 -17.79
N LEU A 728 -29.69 2.87 -17.91
CA LEU A 728 -30.05 4.27 -17.68
C LEU A 728 -31.13 4.44 -16.60
N ALA A 729 -31.39 3.40 -15.80
CA ALA A 729 -32.49 3.41 -14.83
C ALA A 729 -32.36 4.53 -13.78
N ASP A 730 -31.13 4.88 -13.40
CA ASP A 730 -30.83 5.87 -12.36
C ASP A 730 -30.74 7.32 -12.88
N TRP A 731 -30.92 7.54 -14.19
CA TRP A 731 -30.93 8.89 -14.75
C TRP A 731 -32.14 9.69 -14.28
N ASN A 732 -31.88 10.82 -13.61
CA ASN A 732 -32.93 11.76 -13.23
C ASN A 732 -33.32 12.65 -14.41
N VAL A 733 -34.42 12.30 -15.10
CA VAL A 733 -34.93 13.05 -16.26
C VAL A 733 -36.10 14.00 -15.95
N SER A 734 -36.38 14.28 -14.66
CA SER A 734 -37.56 15.06 -14.22
C SER A 734 -37.60 16.50 -14.75
N ASN A 735 -36.46 17.08 -15.17
CA ASN A 735 -36.37 18.40 -15.78
C ASN A 735 -36.42 18.39 -17.32
N VAL A 736 -36.49 17.21 -17.95
CA VAL A 736 -36.50 17.08 -19.41
C VAL A 736 -37.85 17.50 -19.96
N THR A 737 -37.83 18.37 -20.98
CA THR A 737 -39.05 18.91 -21.62
C THR A 737 -39.27 18.38 -23.03
N THR A 738 -38.26 17.76 -23.65
CA THR A 738 -38.31 17.23 -25.03
C THR A 738 -37.42 16.00 -25.21
N MET A 739 -37.99 14.93 -25.77
CA MET A 739 -37.37 13.62 -26.01
C MET A 739 -37.64 13.11 -27.45
N HIS A 740 -37.68 14.02 -28.43
CA HIS A 740 -37.93 13.70 -29.83
C HIS A 740 -36.84 12.75 -30.35
N ALA A 741 -37.24 11.56 -30.82
CA ALA A 741 -36.38 10.60 -31.50
C ALA A 741 -35.13 10.17 -30.68
N THR A 742 -35.20 10.22 -29.35
CA THR A 742 -34.06 9.92 -28.47
C THR A 742 -33.44 8.56 -28.74
N PHE A 743 -34.25 7.51 -28.99
CA PHE A 743 -33.81 6.14 -29.27
C PHE A 743 -34.19 5.67 -30.68
N MET A 744 -34.45 6.59 -31.61
CA MET A 744 -34.76 6.25 -33.01
C MET A 744 -33.61 5.42 -33.61
N GLU A 745 -33.90 4.25 -34.16
CA GLU A 745 -32.94 3.30 -34.75
C GLU A 745 -31.88 2.74 -33.76
N ALA A 746 -32.05 2.92 -32.45
CA ALA A 746 -31.20 2.28 -31.42
C ALA A 746 -31.57 0.78 -31.30
N SER A 747 -31.14 0.01 -32.30
CA SER A 747 -31.71 -1.31 -32.63
C SER A 747 -31.65 -2.35 -31.50
N VAL A 748 -30.61 -2.30 -30.66
CA VAL A 748 -30.43 -3.27 -29.56
C VAL A 748 -30.95 -2.78 -28.20
N PHE A 749 -31.27 -1.48 -28.08
CA PHE A 749 -31.62 -0.88 -26.79
C PHE A 749 -32.93 -1.49 -26.24
N ASN A 750 -32.85 -2.00 -25.01
CA ASN A 750 -33.98 -2.50 -24.23
C ASN A 750 -33.73 -2.30 -22.71
N GLY A 751 -32.98 -1.27 -22.34
CA GLY A 751 -32.66 -0.95 -20.95
C GLY A 751 -33.89 -0.42 -20.19
N ASP A 752 -33.98 -0.75 -18.90
CA ASP A 752 -35.12 -0.34 -18.06
C ASP A 752 -35.12 1.18 -17.85
N ILE A 753 -36.20 1.82 -18.32
CA ILE A 753 -36.49 3.25 -18.19
C ILE A 753 -37.89 3.48 -17.59
N SER A 754 -38.46 2.44 -16.97
CA SER A 754 -39.81 2.49 -16.38
C SER A 754 -39.93 3.52 -15.26
N ASN A 755 -38.83 3.80 -14.55
CA ASN A 755 -38.76 4.75 -13.43
C ASN A 755 -38.51 6.21 -13.83
N TRP A 756 -38.36 6.51 -15.12
CA TRP A 756 -38.16 7.88 -15.59
C TRP A 756 -39.38 8.76 -15.32
N ASP A 757 -39.18 9.87 -14.61
CA ASP A 757 -40.20 10.92 -14.44
C ASP A 757 -40.26 11.79 -15.69
N VAL A 758 -41.25 11.50 -16.55
CA VAL A 758 -41.46 12.21 -17.83
C VAL A 758 -42.57 13.26 -17.76
N ALA A 759 -43.07 13.62 -16.57
CA ALA A 759 -44.25 14.48 -16.42
C ALA A 759 -44.07 15.90 -17.01
N GLN A 760 -42.83 16.38 -17.18
CA GLN A 760 -42.52 17.68 -17.79
C GLN A 760 -42.33 17.63 -19.31
N VAL A 761 -42.31 16.43 -19.91
CA VAL A 761 -42.05 16.26 -21.33
C VAL A 761 -43.27 16.68 -22.15
N THR A 762 -43.05 17.51 -23.17
CA THR A 762 -44.10 18.01 -24.07
C THR A 762 -44.02 17.43 -25.48
N HIS A 763 -42.87 16.88 -25.88
CA HIS A 763 -42.61 16.33 -27.21
C HIS A 763 -41.90 14.97 -27.12
N MET A 764 -42.57 13.90 -27.57
CA MET A 764 -42.03 12.53 -27.63
C MET A 764 -42.12 11.91 -29.05
N HIS A 765 -42.37 12.75 -30.06
CA HIS A 765 -42.50 12.30 -31.44
C HIS A 765 -41.35 11.36 -31.82
N GLY A 766 -41.69 10.17 -32.30
CA GLY A 766 -40.74 9.22 -32.84
C GLY A 766 -39.67 8.67 -31.89
N MET A 767 -39.86 8.72 -30.56
CA MET A 767 -38.84 8.34 -29.58
C MET A 767 -38.22 6.95 -29.81
N PHE A 768 -39.01 5.95 -30.23
CA PHE A 768 -38.58 4.57 -30.45
C PHE A 768 -38.80 4.06 -31.89
N ILE A 769 -38.81 4.96 -32.89
CA ILE A 769 -38.91 4.53 -34.30
C ILE A 769 -37.79 3.54 -34.62
N GLU A 770 -38.12 2.35 -35.14
CA GLU A 770 -37.14 1.31 -35.50
C GLU A 770 -36.20 0.88 -34.35
N ALA A 771 -36.61 1.04 -33.09
CA ALA A 771 -35.92 0.45 -31.94
C ALA A 771 -36.26 -1.06 -31.87
N LEU A 772 -35.53 -1.87 -32.64
CA LEU A 772 -35.91 -3.24 -33.01
C LEU A 772 -36.00 -4.26 -31.86
N ASN A 773 -35.44 -3.97 -30.68
CA ASN A 773 -35.51 -4.83 -29.49
C ASN A 773 -36.35 -4.23 -28.36
N PHE A 774 -36.79 -2.97 -28.48
CA PHE A 774 -37.38 -2.24 -27.37
C PHE A 774 -38.79 -2.74 -27.02
N ASN A 775 -38.99 -3.20 -25.79
CA ASN A 775 -40.27 -3.69 -25.27
C ASN A 775 -40.36 -3.58 -23.73
N VAL A 776 -39.90 -2.46 -23.18
CA VAL A 776 -39.87 -2.16 -21.72
C VAL A 776 -41.23 -1.66 -21.24
N ASP A 777 -41.61 -1.97 -20.00
CA ASP A 777 -42.88 -1.49 -19.40
C ASP A 777 -42.84 0.03 -19.18
N LEU A 778 -43.77 0.76 -19.78
CA LEU A 778 -43.92 2.22 -19.69
C LEU A 778 -45.26 2.62 -19.05
N SER A 779 -45.96 1.70 -18.41
CA SER A 779 -47.29 1.94 -17.82
C SER A 779 -47.28 3.03 -16.72
N GLY A 780 -46.13 3.25 -16.09
CA GLY A 780 -45.92 4.26 -15.04
C GLY A 780 -45.64 5.68 -15.53
N TRP A 781 -45.44 5.89 -16.84
CA TRP A 781 -45.12 7.21 -17.38
C TRP A 781 -46.34 8.15 -17.38
N ASP A 782 -46.15 9.37 -16.87
CA ASP A 782 -47.13 10.45 -16.99
C ASP A 782 -46.92 11.24 -18.29
N VAL A 783 -47.71 10.91 -19.31
CA VAL A 783 -47.68 11.57 -20.63
C VAL A 783 -48.74 12.66 -20.80
N SER A 784 -49.41 13.09 -19.72
CA SER A 784 -50.52 14.06 -19.75
C SER A 784 -50.17 15.40 -20.39
N ASN A 785 -48.89 15.80 -20.41
CA ASN A 785 -48.40 17.05 -21.00
C ASN A 785 -47.86 16.90 -22.43
N VAL A 786 -47.86 15.68 -23.00
CA VAL A 786 -47.27 15.41 -24.32
C VAL A 786 -48.24 15.78 -25.43
N GLY A 787 -47.86 16.76 -26.26
CA GLY A 787 -48.70 17.25 -27.36
C GLY A 787 -48.64 16.43 -28.65
N ASP A 788 -47.53 15.75 -28.92
CA ASP A 788 -47.31 14.93 -30.11
C ASP A 788 -46.66 13.59 -29.74
N LEU A 789 -47.45 12.52 -29.87
CA LEU A 789 -47.08 11.11 -29.71
C LEU A 789 -46.91 10.41 -31.07
N GLY A 790 -46.90 11.18 -32.17
CA GLY A 790 -46.76 10.66 -33.52
C GLY A 790 -45.50 9.79 -33.66
N ARG A 791 -45.65 8.67 -34.36
CA ARG A 791 -44.57 7.73 -34.68
C ARG A 791 -43.83 7.10 -33.49
N MET A 792 -44.34 7.23 -32.26
CA MET A 792 -43.58 6.85 -31.05
C MET A 792 -43.06 5.40 -31.09
N PHE A 793 -43.84 4.46 -31.61
CA PHE A 793 -43.51 3.03 -31.73
C PHE A 793 -43.57 2.51 -33.18
N GLU A 794 -43.30 3.37 -34.15
CA GLU A 794 -43.25 3.01 -35.57
C GLU A 794 -42.16 1.95 -35.82
N SER A 795 -42.51 0.80 -36.41
CA SER A 795 -41.61 -0.34 -36.66
C SER A 795 -40.83 -0.84 -35.41
N CYS A 796 -41.39 -0.65 -34.21
CA CYS A 796 -40.86 -1.16 -32.94
C CYS A 796 -41.69 -2.39 -32.49
N PRO A 797 -41.11 -3.45 -31.89
CA PRO A 797 -41.87 -4.61 -31.40
C PRO A 797 -42.56 -4.36 -30.04
N PHE A 798 -42.76 -3.11 -29.65
CA PHE A 798 -43.37 -2.72 -28.38
C PHE A 798 -44.79 -3.30 -28.23
N ASN A 799 -45.05 -3.97 -27.11
CA ASN A 799 -46.33 -4.58 -26.76
C ASN A 799 -46.59 -4.58 -25.23
N GLN A 800 -46.14 -3.55 -24.51
CA GLN A 800 -46.42 -3.39 -23.08
C GLN A 800 -47.68 -2.55 -22.84
N ASP A 801 -48.31 -2.74 -21.68
CA ASP A 801 -49.55 -2.06 -21.32
C ASP A 801 -49.33 -0.55 -21.18
N ILE A 802 -50.08 0.22 -21.96
CA ILE A 802 -50.11 1.69 -21.97
C ILE A 802 -51.55 2.20 -21.90
N GLY A 803 -52.51 1.35 -21.56
CA GLY A 803 -53.94 1.70 -21.48
C GLY A 803 -54.24 2.74 -20.38
N SER A 804 -53.34 2.90 -19.41
CA SER A 804 -53.40 3.89 -18.33
C SER A 804 -52.94 5.30 -18.72
N TRP A 805 -52.33 5.49 -19.90
CA TRP A 805 -51.81 6.79 -20.31
C TRP A 805 -52.92 7.84 -20.44
N ASN A 806 -52.66 9.04 -19.89
CA ASN A 806 -53.53 10.20 -20.03
C ASN A 806 -53.12 11.01 -21.27
N LEU A 807 -54.01 11.10 -22.26
CA LEU A 807 -53.75 11.76 -23.55
C LEU A 807 -54.41 13.15 -23.65
N GLU A 808 -54.80 13.79 -22.53
CA GLU A 808 -55.56 15.05 -22.56
C GLU A 808 -54.89 16.20 -23.32
N SER A 809 -53.55 16.25 -23.36
CA SER A 809 -52.81 17.26 -24.13
C SER A 809 -52.47 16.82 -25.56
N ALA A 810 -52.67 15.56 -25.91
CA ALA A 810 -52.23 15.00 -27.18
C ALA A 810 -53.09 15.50 -28.34
N THR A 811 -52.45 16.10 -29.34
CA THR A 811 -53.12 16.58 -30.56
C THR A 811 -52.83 15.71 -31.79
N SER A 812 -51.82 14.84 -31.70
CA SER A 812 -51.32 14.00 -32.79
C SER A 812 -50.85 12.63 -32.27
N THR A 813 -51.39 11.57 -32.87
CA THR A 813 -50.98 10.16 -32.67
C THR A 813 -50.67 9.48 -34.00
N HIS A 814 -50.42 10.27 -35.04
CA HIS A 814 -50.22 9.77 -36.40
C HIS A 814 -49.10 8.73 -36.46
N LYS A 815 -49.32 7.63 -37.18
CA LYS A 815 -48.33 6.55 -37.34
C LYS A 815 -47.75 5.96 -36.04
N MET A 816 -48.35 6.19 -34.88
CA MET A 816 -47.78 5.77 -33.58
C MET A 816 -47.41 4.27 -33.56
N PHE A 817 -48.20 3.41 -34.21
CA PHE A 817 -47.97 1.98 -34.36
C PHE A 817 -47.83 1.56 -35.83
N TRP A 818 -47.39 2.45 -36.73
CA TRP A 818 -47.17 2.08 -38.13
C TRP A 818 -46.14 0.95 -38.23
N ASN A 819 -46.51 -0.15 -38.88
CA ASN A 819 -45.68 -1.34 -39.03
C ASN A 819 -45.20 -1.97 -37.69
N ASN A 820 -45.88 -1.68 -36.57
CA ASN A 820 -45.66 -2.39 -35.31
C ASN A 820 -46.40 -3.73 -35.35
N SER A 821 -45.65 -4.80 -35.63
CA SER A 821 -46.22 -6.15 -35.78
C SER A 821 -46.65 -6.83 -34.47
N ALA A 822 -46.31 -6.27 -33.31
CA ALA A 822 -46.49 -6.90 -32.00
C ALA A 822 -47.64 -6.30 -31.17
N PHE A 823 -47.88 -5.00 -31.29
CA PHE A 823 -48.78 -4.26 -30.42
C PHE A 823 -50.24 -4.75 -30.48
N ASN A 824 -50.79 -5.15 -29.33
CA ASN A 824 -52.17 -5.56 -29.17
C ASN A 824 -52.69 -5.33 -27.73
N GLN A 825 -52.26 -4.26 -27.07
CA GLN A 825 -52.70 -3.93 -25.70
C GLN A 825 -53.96 -3.08 -25.72
N ASP A 826 -54.81 -3.25 -24.70
CA ASP A 826 -56.08 -2.53 -24.57
C ASP A 826 -55.85 -1.04 -24.31
N ILE A 827 -56.26 -0.21 -25.27
CA ILE A 827 -56.18 1.26 -25.24
C ILE A 827 -57.58 1.89 -25.34
N SER A 828 -58.64 1.11 -25.07
CA SER A 828 -60.03 1.56 -25.13
C SER A 828 -60.35 2.72 -24.18
N ASN A 829 -59.56 2.88 -23.12
CA ASN A 829 -59.73 3.92 -22.09
C ASN A 829 -59.03 5.25 -22.40
N TRP A 830 -58.27 5.36 -23.50
CA TRP A 830 -57.64 6.63 -23.87
C TRP A 830 -58.68 7.70 -24.17
N ASP A 831 -58.49 8.88 -23.58
CA ASP A 831 -59.20 10.09 -23.99
C ASP A 831 -58.47 10.71 -25.19
N VAL A 832 -59.11 10.65 -26.35
CA VAL A 832 -58.57 11.17 -27.62
C VAL A 832 -59.40 12.33 -28.16
N SER A 833 -60.26 12.96 -27.34
CA SER A 833 -61.20 13.98 -27.81
C SER A 833 -60.52 15.23 -28.40
N ASP A 834 -59.27 15.50 -28.01
CA ASP A 834 -58.47 16.63 -28.51
C ASP A 834 -57.47 16.22 -29.62
N VAL A 835 -57.38 14.95 -29.97
CA VAL A 835 -56.52 14.47 -31.06
C VAL A 835 -57.12 14.85 -32.41
N THR A 836 -56.36 15.60 -33.22
CA THR A 836 -56.81 16.08 -34.54
C THR A 836 -56.19 15.32 -35.71
N ILE A 837 -55.09 14.58 -35.48
CA ILE A 837 -54.30 13.89 -36.52
C ILE A 837 -54.04 12.43 -36.12
N MET A 838 -54.67 11.48 -36.83
CA MET A 838 -54.55 10.02 -36.56
C MET A 838 -54.18 9.17 -37.80
N TYR A 839 -53.78 9.79 -38.91
CA TYR A 839 -53.52 9.05 -40.15
C TYR A 839 -52.47 7.95 -39.93
N MET A 840 -52.70 6.79 -40.54
CA MET A 840 -51.83 5.61 -40.50
C MET A 840 -51.45 5.09 -39.09
N MET A 841 -52.18 5.45 -38.02
CA MET A 841 -51.84 5.08 -36.64
C MET A 841 -51.60 3.57 -36.45
N PHE A 842 -52.42 2.71 -37.04
CA PHE A 842 -52.32 1.24 -36.98
C PHE A 842 -52.05 0.61 -38.36
N HIS A 843 -51.54 1.39 -39.32
CA HIS A 843 -51.27 0.86 -40.65
C HIS A 843 -50.19 -0.22 -40.55
N SER A 844 -50.46 -1.40 -41.10
CA SER A 844 -49.60 -2.59 -40.99
C SER A 844 -49.33 -3.06 -39.55
N ALA A 845 -50.14 -2.66 -38.57
CA ALA A 845 -50.07 -3.21 -37.21
C ALA A 845 -50.70 -4.63 -37.18
N SER A 846 -49.92 -5.63 -37.56
CA SER A 846 -50.46 -6.95 -37.95
C SER A 846 -51.06 -7.78 -36.82
N SER A 847 -50.83 -7.42 -35.54
CA SER A 847 -51.38 -8.11 -34.37
C SER A 847 -52.52 -7.34 -33.68
N PHE A 848 -52.80 -6.10 -34.09
CA PHE A 848 -53.77 -5.24 -33.40
C PHE A 848 -55.22 -5.72 -33.60
N ASP A 849 -55.90 -6.05 -32.50
CA ASP A 849 -57.30 -6.49 -32.46
C ASP A 849 -58.00 -6.03 -31.17
N GLN A 850 -58.03 -4.72 -30.94
CA GLN A 850 -58.69 -4.12 -29.77
C GLN A 850 -59.96 -3.33 -30.15
N ASP A 851 -60.95 -3.32 -29.25
CA ASP A 851 -62.15 -2.51 -29.38
C ASP A 851 -61.91 -1.08 -28.90
N ILE A 852 -61.64 -0.18 -29.84
CA ILE A 852 -61.49 1.26 -29.59
C ILE A 852 -62.73 2.06 -30.02
N SER A 853 -63.87 1.39 -30.18
CA SER A 853 -65.10 2.05 -30.66
C SER A 853 -65.66 3.09 -29.70
N ASN A 854 -65.18 3.15 -28.45
CA ASN A 854 -65.60 4.15 -27.45
C ASN A 854 -64.85 5.49 -27.54
N TRP A 855 -63.80 5.60 -28.37
CA TRP A 855 -63.06 6.84 -28.55
C TRP A 855 -63.94 7.97 -29.12
N ASP A 856 -63.87 9.16 -28.52
CA ASP A 856 -64.43 10.38 -29.10
C ASP A 856 -63.46 10.92 -30.14
N VAL A 857 -63.85 10.80 -31.41
CA VAL A 857 -63.00 11.18 -32.54
C VAL A 857 -63.51 12.41 -33.31
N ALA A 858 -64.41 13.19 -32.71
CA ALA A 858 -65.03 14.34 -33.38
C ALA A 858 -64.03 15.43 -33.80
N ALA A 859 -62.88 15.54 -33.13
CA ALA A 859 -61.82 16.49 -33.47
C ALA A 859 -60.89 16.00 -34.59
N VAL A 860 -60.94 14.71 -34.97
CA VAL A 860 -60.02 14.12 -35.93
C VAL A 860 -60.32 14.62 -37.34
N THR A 861 -59.34 15.28 -37.96
CA THR A 861 -59.46 15.82 -39.32
C THR A 861 -58.86 14.92 -40.39
N ASN A 862 -58.07 13.91 -40.00
CA ASN A 862 -57.37 13.02 -40.93
C ASN A 862 -57.22 11.59 -40.38
N PHE A 863 -57.99 10.67 -40.96
CA PHE A 863 -57.96 9.22 -40.72
C PHE A 863 -57.26 8.40 -41.81
N ALA A 864 -56.58 9.06 -42.76
CA ALA A 864 -56.09 8.39 -43.97
C ALA A 864 -55.32 7.11 -43.62
N ASP A 865 -55.77 5.99 -44.19
CA ASP A 865 -55.16 4.67 -44.07
C ASP A 865 -54.92 4.17 -42.63
N MET A 866 -55.67 4.64 -41.63
CA MET A 866 -55.45 4.32 -40.20
C MET A 866 -55.30 2.81 -39.92
N PHE A 867 -56.06 1.95 -40.59
CA PHE A 867 -56.05 0.49 -40.42
C PHE A 867 -55.64 -0.26 -41.70
N LEU A 868 -55.03 0.41 -42.68
CA LEU A 868 -54.61 -0.25 -43.91
C LEU A 868 -53.56 -1.34 -43.56
N ASP A 869 -53.78 -2.57 -44.04
CA ASP A 869 -52.96 -3.75 -43.73
C ASP A 869 -52.89 -4.18 -42.23
N ALA A 870 -53.82 -3.72 -41.38
CA ALA A 870 -54.01 -4.27 -40.03
C ALA A 870 -54.76 -5.62 -40.08
N VAL A 871 -54.04 -6.70 -40.43
CA VAL A 871 -54.64 -7.99 -40.83
C VAL A 871 -55.33 -8.76 -39.70
N ALA A 872 -54.96 -8.55 -38.43
CA ALA A 872 -55.56 -9.24 -37.29
C ALA A 872 -56.89 -8.63 -36.81
N LEU A 873 -57.20 -7.38 -37.18
CA LEU A 873 -58.39 -6.69 -36.69
C LEU A 873 -59.65 -7.48 -37.06
N SER A 874 -60.36 -7.97 -36.05
CA SER A 874 -61.52 -8.85 -36.20
C SER A 874 -62.69 -8.14 -36.87
N ASP A 875 -63.60 -8.90 -37.48
CA ASP A 875 -64.80 -8.34 -38.11
C ASP A 875 -65.73 -7.67 -37.06
N GLU A 876 -65.69 -8.14 -35.81
CA GLU A 876 -66.41 -7.56 -34.67
C GLU A 876 -65.88 -6.15 -34.35
N ASN A 877 -64.57 -6.02 -34.13
CA ASN A 877 -63.93 -4.74 -33.85
C ASN A 877 -64.04 -3.77 -35.05
N LYS A 878 -63.84 -4.27 -36.29
CA LYS A 878 -64.06 -3.47 -37.52
C LYS A 878 -65.47 -2.88 -37.56
N CYS A 879 -66.49 -3.68 -37.25
CA CYS A 879 -67.88 -3.24 -37.27
C CYS A 879 -68.17 -2.22 -36.16
N ALA A 880 -67.69 -2.45 -34.95
CA ALA A 880 -67.87 -1.55 -33.80
C ALA A 880 -67.22 -0.19 -34.07
N ILE A 881 -65.94 -0.19 -34.47
CA ILE A 881 -65.17 1.02 -34.80
C ILE A 881 -65.83 1.77 -35.95
N HIS A 882 -66.17 1.10 -37.06
CA HIS A 882 -66.81 1.75 -38.21
C HIS A 882 -68.14 2.41 -37.83
N THR A 883 -68.96 1.74 -37.00
CA THR A 883 -70.27 2.25 -36.59
C THR A 883 -70.15 3.53 -35.76
N ASN A 884 -69.19 3.60 -34.84
CA ASN A 884 -69.01 4.78 -34.00
C ASN A 884 -68.27 5.91 -34.74
N PHE A 885 -67.14 5.60 -35.40
CA PHE A 885 -66.30 6.62 -36.04
C PHE A 885 -66.96 7.26 -37.26
N SER A 886 -67.92 6.58 -37.92
CA SER A 886 -68.69 7.20 -39.02
C SER A 886 -69.86 8.07 -38.57
N ALA A 887 -70.20 8.04 -37.27
CA ALA A 887 -71.27 8.84 -36.68
C ALA A 887 -70.80 10.20 -36.12
N ASN A 888 -69.48 10.34 -35.90
CA ASN A 888 -68.77 11.58 -35.60
C ASN A 888 -68.29 12.22 -36.90
#